data_AF-I6LVB1-F1
#
_entry.id   AF-I6LVB1-F1
#
_cell.length_a   1.000
_cell.length_b   1.000
_cell.length_c   1.000
_cell.angle_alpha   90.00
_cell.angle_beta   90.00
_cell.angle_gamma   90.00
#
_symmetry.space_group_name_H-M   'P 1'
#
loop_
_entity.id
_entity.type
_entity.pdbx_description
1 polymer ?
#
loop_
_entity_poly.entity_id
_entity_poly.type
_entity_poly.pdbx_seq_one_letter_code
_entity_poly.pdbx_strand_id
1 'polypeptide(L)'
;MNKNNTKLSTRALPSFIDYFNGIYGFATGIKDIINMIFKTDTGGDLTLDEILKNQQLLNDISGKLDGVNGSLNDLIAQGNLNTELSKEILKIANEQNQVLNDVNNKLDAINTMLRVYLPKITSMLSDVMKQNYALSLQIEYLSKQLQEISDKLDIINVNVLINSTLTEITPAYQRIKYVNEKFEELTFATETSSKVKKDGSPADILDELTELTELAKSVTKNDVDGFEFYLNTFHDVMVGNNLFGRSALKTASELITKENVKTSGSEVGNVYNFLIVLTALQAKAFLTLTTCRKLLGLADIDYTSIMNEHLNKEKEEFRVNILPTLSNTFSNPNYAKVKGSDEDAKMIVEAKPGHALIGFEISNDSITVLKVYEAKLKQNYQVDKDSLSEVIYGDMDKLLCPDQSEQIYYTNNIVFPNEYVITKIDFTKKMKTLRYEVTANFYDSSTGEIDLNKKKVESSEAEYRTLSANDDGVYMPLGVISETFLTPINGFGLQADENSRLITLTCKSYLRELLLATDLSNKETKLIVPPSGFISNIVENGSIEEDNLEPWKANNKNAYVDHTGGVNGTKALYVHKDGGISQFIGDKLKPKTEYVIQYTVKGKPSIHLKDENTGYIHYEDTNNNLEDYQTINKRFTTGTDLKGVYLILKSQNGDEAWGDNFIILEISPSEKLLSPELINTNNWTSTGSTNISGNTLTLYQGGRGILKQNLQLDSFSTYRVYFSVSGDANVRIRNSREVLFEKRYMSGAKDVSEMFTTKFEKDNFYIELSQGNNLYGGPIVHFYDVSIK
;
A
#
# COMPACT_ATOMS: atom_id res chain seq x y z
N MET A 1 33.72 -0.11 5.88
CA MET A 1 34.19 0.66 7.07
C MET A 1 33.30 1.88 7.22
N ASN A 2 32.91 2.20 8.46
CA ASN A 2 31.86 3.12 8.92
C ASN A 2 30.41 2.77 8.58
N LYS A 3 29.91 1.77 9.33
CA LYS A 3 28.49 1.50 9.60
C LYS A 3 27.93 2.59 10.54
N ASN A 4 27.60 3.76 10.01
CA ASN A 4 26.80 4.77 10.71
C ASN A 4 25.83 5.45 9.72
N ASN A 5 25.08 4.65 8.95
CA ASN A 5 23.81 5.13 8.41
C ASN A 5 22.88 5.24 9.61
N THR A 6 22.69 6.49 10.05
CA THR A 6 21.64 6.93 10.95
C THR A 6 20.33 6.24 10.55
N LYS A 7 19.77 5.50 11.51
CA LYS A 7 18.41 4.98 11.44
C LYS A 7 17.50 6.16 11.08
N LEU A 8 17.03 6.23 9.83
CA LEU A 8 15.77 6.90 9.56
C LEU A 8 14.78 6.27 10.53
N SER A 9 14.23 7.08 11.42
CA SER A 9 13.23 6.66 12.37
C SER A 9 12.20 5.80 11.65
N THR A 10 12.04 4.56 12.10
CA THR A 10 10.94 3.65 11.75
C THR A 10 9.63 4.20 12.31
N ARG A 11 9.29 5.45 11.97
CA ARG A 11 7.91 5.93 11.95
C ARG A 11 7.28 5.20 10.76
N ALA A 12 6.38 4.28 11.05
CA ALA A 12 5.39 3.87 10.07
C ALA A 12 4.65 5.16 9.67
N LEU A 13 5.03 5.75 8.54
CA LEU A 13 4.24 6.84 7.99
C LEU A 13 3.02 6.15 7.40
N PRO A 14 1.81 6.53 7.83
CA PRO A 14 0.61 5.87 7.35
C PRO A 14 0.55 6.00 5.83
N SER A 15 0.21 4.91 5.14
CA SER A 15 -0.35 5.02 3.79
C SER A 15 -1.43 6.10 3.83
N PHE A 16 -1.32 7.13 2.99
CA PHE A 16 -2.35 8.15 2.93
C PHE A 16 -3.49 7.65 2.05
N ILE A 17 -4.72 7.68 2.56
CA ILE A 17 -5.92 7.44 1.73
C ILE A 17 -6.26 8.75 1.01
N ASP A 18 -5.40 9.13 0.07
CA ASP A 18 -5.64 10.26 -0.81
C ASP A 18 -5.07 9.98 -2.20
N TYR A 19 -5.44 10.83 -3.16
CA TYR A 19 -4.97 10.72 -4.52
C TYR A 19 -3.51 11.16 -4.66
N PHE A 20 -2.67 10.24 -5.14
CA PHE A 20 -1.40 10.57 -5.73
C PHE A 20 -1.62 11.03 -7.18
N ASN A 21 -1.24 12.27 -7.48
CA ASN A 21 -1.62 12.93 -8.73
C ASN A 21 -0.66 12.69 -9.91
N GLY A 22 0.19 11.66 -9.81
CA GLY A 22 1.20 11.34 -10.83
C GLY A 22 2.34 12.37 -10.90
N ILE A 23 3.25 12.15 -11.86
CA ILE A 23 4.38 13.05 -12.10
C ILE A 23 3.87 14.41 -12.59
N TYR A 24 2.81 14.43 -13.41
CA TYR A 24 2.18 15.65 -13.89
C TYR A 24 1.66 16.54 -12.75
N GLY A 25 0.92 15.95 -11.80
CA GLY A 25 0.38 16.69 -10.65
C GLY A 25 1.50 17.25 -9.78
N PHE A 26 2.53 16.45 -9.51
CA PHE A 26 3.72 16.87 -8.76
C PHE A 26 4.46 18.04 -9.43
N ALA A 27 4.77 17.90 -10.72
CA ALA A 27 5.48 18.91 -11.50
C ALA A 27 4.70 20.23 -11.58
N THR A 28 3.37 20.15 -11.71
CA THR A 28 2.49 21.32 -11.71
C THR A 28 2.49 22.01 -10.35
N GLY A 29 2.40 21.26 -9.24
CA GLY A 29 2.50 21.82 -7.89
C GLY A 29 3.83 22.54 -7.65
N ILE A 30 4.95 21.95 -8.06
CA ILE A 30 6.27 22.60 -7.96
C ILE A 30 6.35 23.87 -8.83
N LYS A 31 5.81 23.82 -10.06
CA LYS A 31 5.74 24.99 -10.94
C LYS A 31 4.97 26.15 -10.30
N ASP A 32 3.86 25.87 -9.62
CA ASP A 32 3.06 26.88 -8.93
C ASP A 32 3.83 27.51 -7.76
N ILE A 33 4.60 26.72 -7.01
CA ILE A 33 5.49 27.23 -5.96
C ILE A 33 6.60 28.11 -6.56
N ILE A 34 7.24 27.68 -7.65
CA ILE A 34 8.26 28.48 -8.34
C ILE A 34 7.68 29.83 -8.81
N ASN A 35 6.48 29.82 -9.39
CA ASN A 35 5.80 31.05 -9.80
C ASN A 35 5.46 31.98 -8.62
N MET A 36 5.14 31.41 -7.45
CA MET A 36 4.92 32.17 -6.21
C MET A 36 6.23 32.81 -5.73
N ILE A 37 7.35 32.08 -5.77
CA ILE A 37 8.68 32.61 -5.43
C ILE A 37 9.03 33.80 -6.34
N PHE A 38 8.85 33.69 -7.65
CA PHE A 38 9.15 34.80 -8.58
C PHE A 38 8.32 36.05 -8.31
N LYS A 39 7.05 35.89 -7.92
CA LYS A 39 6.16 37.01 -7.58
C LYS A 39 6.48 37.67 -6.24
N THR A 40 7.37 37.07 -5.44
CA THR A 40 7.81 37.66 -4.17
C THR A 40 8.79 38.80 -4.44
N ASP A 41 8.34 40.03 -4.20
CA ASP A 41 9.17 41.23 -4.29
C ASP A 41 9.90 41.48 -2.96
N THR A 42 11.23 41.48 -3.01
CA THR A 42 12.13 41.63 -1.87
C THR A 42 12.72 43.05 -1.71
N GLY A 43 12.44 43.97 -2.64
CA GLY A 43 12.66 45.41 -2.43
C GLY A 43 14.09 45.96 -2.58
N GLY A 44 15.00 45.30 -3.32
CA GLY A 44 16.31 45.87 -3.74
C GLY A 44 17.48 44.87 -3.75
N ASP A 45 18.57 45.20 -4.47
CA ASP A 45 19.80 44.38 -4.68
C ASP A 45 20.73 44.34 -3.45
N LEU A 46 20.19 44.15 -2.23
CA LEU A 46 21.00 44.10 -1.01
C LEU A 46 21.34 42.65 -0.64
N THR A 47 22.63 42.37 -0.45
CA THR A 47 23.11 41.02 -0.08
C THR A 47 23.07 40.82 1.45
N LEU A 48 22.66 39.62 1.91
CA LEU A 48 22.46 39.33 3.35
C LEU A 48 23.74 39.48 4.22
N ASP A 49 24.93 39.45 3.60
CA ASP A 49 26.23 39.52 4.29
C ASP A 49 26.47 40.84 5.05
N GLU A 50 25.80 41.93 4.67
CA GLU A 50 26.02 43.26 5.29
C GLU A 50 25.31 43.42 6.65
N ILE A 51 24.34 42.56 6.96
CA ILE A 51 23.42 42.72 8.11
C ILE A 51 23.90 42.01 9.36
N LEU A 52 24.49 40.82 9.20
CA LEU A 52 24.57 39.81 10.25
C LEU A 52 25.49 40.14 11.43
N LYS A 53 26.24 41.25 11.40
CA LYS A 53 27.18 41.60 12.49
C LYS A 53 27.14 43.04 12.98
N ASN A 54 26.44 43.96 12.30
CA ASN A 54 26.74 45.38 12.46
C ASN A 54 25.56 46.28 12.87
N GLN A 55 24.32 45.79 12.99
CA GLN A 55 23.16 46.68 13.25
C GLN A 55 23.26 47.48 14.56
N GLN A 56 23.47 46.81 15.70
CA GLN A 56 23.57 47.50 17.00
C GLN A 56 24.81 48.40 17.06
N LEU A 57 25.94 47.92 16.54
CA LEU A 57 27.18 48.69 16.47
C LEU A 57 27.02 49.97 15.61
N LEU A 58 26.36 49.88 14.45
CA LEU A 58 26.16 51.01 13.55
C LEU A 58 25.10 51.99 14.06
N ASN A 59 24.04 51.51 14.73
CA ASN A 59 23.09 52.38 15.42
C ASN A 59 23.77 53.21 16.52
N ASP A 60 24.60 52.56 17.34
CA ASP A 60 25.34 53.23 18.43
C ASP A 60 26.39 54.21 17.89
N ILE A 61 27.07 53.87 16.79
CA ILE A 61 28.05 54.76 16.14
C ILE A 61 27.33 55.94 15.49
N SER A 62 26.21 55.73 14.78
CA SER A 62 25.41 56.79 14.15
C SER A 62 24.92 57.80 15.19
N GLY A 63 24.26 57.35 16.25
CA GLY A 63 23.72 58.26 17.28
C GLY A 63 24.80 59.06 18.01
N LYS A 64 26.00 58.49 18.22
CA LYS A 64 27.14 59.20 18.83
C LYS A 64 27.77 60.21 17.86
N LEU A 65 27.97 59.83 16.61
CA LEU A 65 28.57 60.71 15.59
C LEU A 65 27.64 61.85 15.21
N ASP A 66 26.33 61.61 15.15
CA ASP A 66 25.32 62.64 14.88
C ASP A 66 25.34 63.73 15.96
N GLY A 67 25.43 63.34 17.24
CA GLY A 67 25.55 64.28 18.36
C GLY A 67 26.85 65.12 18.35
N VAL A 68 27.98 64.51 17.96
CA VAL A 68 29.27 65.23 17.83
C VAL A 68 29.24 66.20 16.64
N ASN A 69 28.67 65.77 15.52
CA ASN A 69 28.58 66.56 14.31
C ASN A 69 27.62 67.74 14.48
N GLY A 70 26.48 67.56 15.14
CA GLY A 70 25.59 68.65 15.56
C GLY A 70 26.31 69.68 16.44
N SER A 71 27.08 69.21 17.43
CA SER A 71 27.87 70.09 18.31
C SER A 71 28.96 70.88 17.57
N LEU A 72 29.63 70.27 16.58
CA LEU A 72 30.64 70.94 15.76
C LEU A 72 30.01 71.94 14.78
N ASN A 73 28.88 71.61 14.17
CA ASN A 73 28.14 72.53 13.31
C ASN A 73 27.64 73.75 14.08
N ASP A 74 27.16 73.57 15.32
CA ASP A 74 26.78 74.67 16.21
C ASP A 74 27.99 75.54 16.58
N LEU A 75 29.15 74.93 16.86
CA LEU A 75 30.40 75.64 17.17
C LEU A 75 30.90 76.49 15.97
N ILE A 76 30.80 75.96 14.76
CA ILE A 76 31.13 76.68 13.51
C ILE A 76 30.12 77.83 13.28
N ALA A 77 28.82 77.57 13.50
CA ALA A 77 27.76 78.55 13.28
C ALA A 77 27.75 79.70 14.30
N GLN A 78 28.29 79.50 15.51
CA GLN A 78 28.42 80.55 16.54
C GLN A 78 29.46 81.64 16.21
N GLY A 79 30.25 81.50 15.14
CA GLY A 79 30.91 82.61 14.43
C GLY A 79 32.07 83.34 15.12
N ASN A 80 32.45 82.96 16.35
CA ASN A 80 33.47 83.67 17.15
C ASN A 80 34.90 83.11 17.02
N LEU A 81 35.20 82.36 15.96
CA LEU A 81 36.49 81.67 15.76
C LEU A 81 37.40 82.43 14.79
N ASN A 82 38.72 82.30 14.97
CA ASN A 82 39.68 82.85 14.00
C ASN A 82 39.59 82.10 12.66
N THR A 83 40.01 82.72 11.56
CA THR A 83 39.78 82.23 10.19
C THR A 83 40.55 80.95 9.84
N GLU A 84 41.65 80.65 10.53
CA GLU A 84 42.52 79.51 10.27
C GLU A 84 42.06 78.27 11.06
N LEU A 85 41.74 78.45 12.34
CA LEU A 85 41.14 77.45 13.20
C LEU A 85 39.75 77.04 12.70
N SER A 86 38.97 77.99 12.16
CA SER A 86 37.67 77.68 11.54
C SER A 86 37.80 76.75 10.33
N LYS A 87 38.88 76.87 9.54
CA LYS A 87 39.13 75.99 8.38
C LYS A 87 39.51 74.58 8.82
N GLU A 88 40.33 74.43 9.86
CA GLU A 88 40.65 73.11 10.42
C GLU A 88 39.43 72.44 11.05
N ILE A 89 38.60 73.19 11.80
CA ILE A 89 37.35 72.68 12.38
C ILE A 89 36.36 72.28 11.28
N LEU A 90 36.23 73.07 10.20
CA LEU A 90 35.42 72.70 9.02
C LEU A 90 35.93 71.42 8.35
N LYS A 91 37.25 71.22 8.28
CA LYS A 91 37.83 69.98 7.72
C LYS A 91 37.49 68.77 8.59
N ILE A 92 37.61 68.90 9.92
CA ILE A 92 37.22 67.84 10.88
C ILE A 92 35.73 67.54 10.77
N ALA A 93 34.88 68.57 10.69
CA ALA A 93 33.43 68.40 10.51
C ALA A 93 33.09 67.68 9.19
N ASN A 94 33.80 68.00 8.10
CA ASN A 94 33.61 67.32 6.82
C ASN A 94 34.04 65.84 6.85
N GLU A 95 35.18 65.53 7.47
CA GLU A 95 35.64 64.14 7.66
C GLU A 95 34.66 63.34 8.54
N GLN A 96 34.15 63.95 9.62
CA GLN A 96 33.13 63.32 10.46
C GLN A 96 31.78 63.14 9.74
N ASN A 97 31.37 64.11 8.91
CA ASN A 97 30.19 63.97 8.05
C ASN A 97 30.33 62.82 7.05
N GLN A 98 31.52 62.63 6.46
CA GLN A 98 31.77 61.49 5.57
C GLN A 98 31.63 60.15 6.30
N VAL A 99 32.23 60.02 7.50
CA VAL A 99 32.09 58.81 8.31
C VAL A 99 30.64 58.57 8.73
N LEU A 100 29.91 59.62 9.14
CA LEU A 100 28.50 59.53 9.51
C LEU A 100 27.63 59.11 8.32
N ASN A 101 27.86 59.66 7.13
CA ASN A 101 27.14 59.29 5.92
C ASN A 101 27.40 57.82 5.54
N ASP A 102 28.64 57.34 5.64
CA ASP A 102 28.97 55.93 5.38
C ASP A 102 28.30 54.98 6.40
N VAL A 103 28.24 55.39 7.67
CA VAL A 103 27.54 54.65 8.73
C VAL A 103 26.03 54.64 8.49
N ASN A 104 25.44 55.78 8.14
CA ASN A 104 24.01 55.91 7.87
C ASN A 104 23.60 55.13 6.62
N ASN A 105 24.39 55.16 5.54
CA ASN A 105 24.14 54.35 4.34
C ASN A 105 24.12 52.84 4.66
N LYS A 106 25.06 52.36 5.47
CA LYS A 106 25.07 50.97 5.95
C LYS A 106 23.88 50.66 6.86
N LEU A 107 23.51 51.60 7.73
CA LEU A 107 22.38 51.42 8.64
C LEU A 107 21.03 51.40 7.91
N ASP A 108 20.84 52.26 6.91
CA ASP A 108 19.64 52.31 6.09
C ASP A 108 19.48 51.04 5.22
N ALA A 109 20.58 50.52 4.68
CA ALA A 109 20.60 49.22 4.01
C ALA A 109 20.17 48.08 4.96
N ILE A 110 20.72 48.06 6.18
CA ILE A 110 20.36 47.08 7.22
C ILE A 110 18.89 47.20 7.62
N ASN A 111 18.40 48.41 7.85
CA ASN A 111 17.01 48.65 8.25
C ASN A 111 16.03 48.31 7.13
N THR A 112 16.37 48.59 5.87
CA THR A 112 15.56 48.20 4.70
C THR A 112 15.48 46.68 4.61
N MET A 113 16.59 45.98 4.78
CA MET A 113 16.60 44.51 4.76
C MET A 113 15.82 43.89 5.92
N LEU A 114 15.95 44.41 7.14
CA LEU A 114 15.20 43.88 8.29
C LEU A 114 13.70 44.15 8.21
N ARG A 115 13.28 45.28 7.60
CA ARG A 115 11.86 45.67 7.53
C ARG A 115 11.14 45.21 6.27
N VAL A 116 11.86 44.97 5.17
CA VAL A 116 11.29 44.62 3.86
C VAL A 116 11.70 43.21 3.45
N TYR A 117 12.99 42.94 3.38
CA TYR A 117 13.52 41.67 2.88
C TYR A 117 13.17 40.50 3.80
N LEU A 118 13.48 40.61 5.09
CA LEU A 118 13.32 39.52 6.06
C LEU A 118 11.85 39.06 6.22
N PRO A 119 10.84 39.93 6.35
CA PRO A 119 9.45 39.49 6.41
C PRO A 119 8.96 38.81 5.12
N LYS A 120 9.43 39.27 3.95
CA LYS A 120 9.05 38.70 2.65
C LYS A 120 9.65 37.31 2.46
N ILE A 121 10.93 37.14 2.78
CA ILE A 121 11.62 35.86 2.70
C ILE A 121 11.07 34.86 3.71
N THR A 122 10.87 35.24 4.98
CA THR A 122 10.32 34.32 5.98
C THR A 122 8.90 33.86 5.61
N SER A 123 8.05 34.75 5.12
CA SER A 123 6.72 34.38 4.59
C SER A 123 6.84 33.45 3.38
N MET A 124 7.71 33.76 2.42
CA MET A 124 7.94 32.92 1.24
C MET A 124 8.43 31.53 1.63
N LEU A 125 9.42 31.42 2.52
CA LEU A 125 9.95 30.14 3.00
C LEU A 125 8.87 29.33 3.76
N SER A 126 8.03 30.00 4.55
CA SER A 126 6.88 29.37 5.23
C SER A 126 5.91 28.74 4.22
N ASP A 127 5.59 29.46 3.15
CA ASP A 127 4.66 28.99 2.11
C ASP A 127 5.28 27.89 1.24
N VAL A 128 6.58 27.99 0.93
CA VAL A 128 7.35 26.91 0.27
C VAL A 128 7.33 25.66 1.13
N MET A 129 7.62 25.76 2.43
CA MET A 129 7.66 24.62 3.35
C MET A 129 6.29 23.94 3.46
N LYS A 130 5.21 24.70 3.66
CA LYS A 130 3.85 24.12 3.77
C LYS A 130 3.42 23.37 2.52
N GLN A 131 3.69 23.94 1.34
CA GLN A 131 3.32 23.30 0.07
C GLN A 131 4.24 22.11 -0.25
N ASN A 132 5.54 22.22 0.05
CA ASN A 132 6.49 21.12 -0.14
C ASN A 132 6.22 19.95 0.83
N TYR A 133 5.73 20.20 2.04
CA TYR A 133 5.43 19.15 3.02
C TYR A 133 4.37 18.15 2.51
N ALA A 134 3.27 18.63 1.93
CA ALA A 134 2.24 17.77 1.36
C ALA A 134 2.80 16.91 0.20
N LEU A 135 3.66 17.51 -0.62
CA LEU A 135 4.36 16.85 -1.71
C LEU A 135 5.40 15.82 -1.19
N SER A 136 6.13 16.13 -0.12
CA SER A 136 7.09 15.23 0.55
C SER A 136 6.40 13.98 1.09
N LEU A 137 5.26 14.12 1.77
CA LEU A 137 4.50 12.99 2.31
C LEU A 137 4.12 11.96 1.23
N GLN A 138 3.73 12.44 0.05
CA GLN A 138 3.37 11.57 -1.07
C GLN A 138 4.56 10.76 -1.61
N ILE A 139 5.76 11.34 -1.64
CA ILE A 139 6.98 10.71 -2.18
C ILE A 139 7.66 9.80 -1.14
N GLU A 140 7.57 10.13 0.14
CA GLU A 140 8.26 9.38 1.19
C GLU A 140 7.74 7.94 1.26
N TYR A 141 6.43 7.75 1.11
CA TYR A 141 5.83 6.41 0.99
C TYR A 141 6.40 5.62 -0.19
N LEU A 142 6.48 6.25 -1.37
CA LEU A 142 6.99 5.65 -2.60
C LEU A 142 8.49 5.31 -2.51
N SER A 143 9.25 6.15 -1.80
CA SER A 143 10.67 5.92 -1.52
C SER A 143 10.89 4.69 -0.63
N LYS A 144 9.99 4.42 0.33
CA LYS A 144 10.03 3.20 1.15
C LYS A 144 9.77 1.95 0.31
N GLN A 145 8.76 1.98 -0.57
CA GLN A 145 8.52 0.87 -1.51
C GLN A 145 9.74 0.63 -2.41
N LEU A 146 10.40 1.68 -2.89
CA LEU A 146 11.60 1.54 -3.69
C LEU A 146 12.79 0.97 -2.89
N GLN A 147 12.90 1.32 -1.61
CA GLN A 147 13.90 0.73 -0.71
C GLN A 147 13.67 -0.77 -0.51
N GLU A 148 12.41 -1.22 -0.37
CA GLU A 148 12.09 -2.65 -0.28
C GLU A 148 12.50 -3.43 -1.54
N ILE A 149 12.34 -2.82 -2.72
CA ILE A 149 12.85 -3.37 -3.98
C ILE A 149 14.38 -3.44 -3.94
N SER A 150 15.04 -2.36 -3.50
CA SER A 150 16.50 -2.29 -3.37
C SER A 150 17.06 -3.35 -2.44
N ASP A 151 16.41 -3.63 -1.31
CA ASP A 151 16.86 -4.61 -0.33
C ASP A 151 16.78 -6.05 -0.87
N LYS A 152 15.95 -6.29 -1.89
CA LYS A 152 15.78 -7.58 -2.57
C LYS A 152 16.62 -7.73 -3.85
N LEU A 153 17.42 -6.72 -4.20
CA LEU A 153 18.27 -6.75 -5.38
C LEU A 153 19.67 -7.31 -5.06
N ASP A 154 19.98 -8.49 -5.61
CA ASP A 154 21.34 -9.03 -5.62
C ASP A 154 22.17 -8.38 -6.75
N ILE A 155 23.03 -7.41 -6.40
CA ILE A 155 23.86 -6.64 -7.35
C ILE A 155 25.21 -7.35 -7.66
N ILE A 156 25.49 -8.51 -7.06
CA ILE A 156 26.84 -9.13 -7.10
C ILE A 156 27.26 -9.59 -8.51
N ASN A 157 26.32 -9.90 -9.41
CA ASN A 157 26.60 -10.35 -10.78
C ASN A 157 25.86 -9.48 -11.80
N VAL A 158 26.25 -8.21 -11.91
CA VAL A 158 25.64 -7.26 -12.86
C VAL A 158 26.57 -6.92 -14.02
N ASN A 159 25.97 -6.74 -15.20
CA ASN A 159 26.67 -6.43 -16.44
C ASN A 159 27.34 -5.05 -16.39
N VAL A 160 28.34 -4.83 -17.27
CA VAL A 160 29.07 -3.55 -17.41
C VAL A 160 28.13 -2.35 -17.57
N LEU A 161 27.02 -2.50 -18.30
CA LEU A 161 26.03 -1.44 -18.51
C LEU A 161 25.37 -0.99 -17.19
N ILE A 162 25.03 -1.93 -16.31
CA ILE A 162 24.42 -1.63 -15.01
C ILE A 162 25.42 -0.86 -14.14
N ASN A 163 26.65 -1.36 -14.05
CA ASN A 163 27.73 -0.70 -13.31
C ASN A 163 28.04 0.70 -13.84
N SER A 164 28.02 0.89 -15.16
CA SER A 164 28.23 2.21 -15.77
C SER A 164 27.15 3.20 -15.34
N THR A 165 25.86 2.84 -15.46
CA THR A 165 24.77 3.73 -15.03
C THR A 165 24.80 4.04 -13.54
N LEU A 166 25.16 3.07 -12.68
CA LEU A 166 25.33 3.32 -11.24
C LEU A 166 26.48 4.30 -10.96
N THR A 167 27.61 4.14 -11.66
CA THR A 167 28.77 5.02 -11.52
C THR A 167 28.45 6.45 -11.98
N GLU A 168 27.68 6.57 -13.06
CA GLU A 168 27.29 7.86 -13.64
C GLU A 168 26.22 8.59 -12.81
N ILE A 169 25.19 7.89 -12.31
CA ILE A 169 24.06 8.54 -11.62
C ILE A 169 24.35 8.82 -10.13
N THR A 170 25.15 7.99 -9.45
CA THR A 170 25.32 8.04 -7.99
C THR A 170 25.82 9.40 -7.48
N PRO A 171 26.85 10.03 -8.07
CA PRO A 171 27.33 11.33 -7.60
C PRO A 171 26.26 12.41 -7.65
N ALA A 172 25.51 12.47 -8.76
CA ALA A 172 24.43 13.44 -8.94
C ALA A 172 23.26 13.15 -7.99
N TYR A 173 22.84 11.89 -7.87
CA TYR A 173 21.79 11.48 -6.93
C TYR A 173 22.12 11.89 -5.49
N GLN A 174 23.33 11.59 -5.02
CA GLN A 174 23.78 11.92 -3.66
C GLN A 174 23.77 13.43 -3.42
N ARG A 175 24.28 14.21 -4.38
CA ARG A 175 24.34 15.68 -4.25
C ARG A 175 22.95 16.29 -4.23
N ILE A 176 22.07 15.88 -5.15
CA ILE A 176 20.69 16.39 -5.24
C ILE A 176 19.90 16.02 -3.98
N LYS A 177 19.97 14.76 -3.56
CA LYS A 177 19.30 14.29 -2.34
C LYS A 177 19.73 15.07 -1.12
N TYR A 178 21.04 15.18 -0.89
CA TYR A 178 21.59 15.91 0.26
C TYR A 178 21.16 17.38 0.27
N VAL A 179 21.23 18.07 -0.87
CA VAL A 179 20.85 19.49 -0.95
C VAL A 179 19.36 19.68 -0.68
N ASN A 180 18.49 18.83 -1.23
CA ASN A 180 17.06 18.90 -0.99
C ASN A 180 16.71 18.65 0.49
N GLU A 181 17.27 17.58 1.08
CA GLU A 181 17.05 17.25 2.50
C GLU A 181 17.57 18.36 3.42
N LYS A 182 18.77 18.90 3.15
CA LYS A 182 19.36 19.96 3.96
C LYS A 182 18.59 21.27 3.83
N PHE A 183 18.08 21.59 2.64
CA PHE A 183 17.24 22.77 2.43
C PHE A 183 15.91 22.65 3.19
N GLU A 184 15.26 21.48 3.16
CA GLU A 184 14.02 21.22 3.91
C GLU A 184 14.24 21.31 5.43
N GLU A 185 15.34 20.76 5.94
CA GLU A 185 15.72 20.86 7.36
C GLU A 185 15.89 22.32 7.81
N LEU A 186 16.66 23.11 7.06
CA LEU A 186 16.97 24.51 7.43
C LEU A 186 15.74 25.43 7.31
N THR A 187 14.90 25.23 6.28
CA THR A 187 13.67 26.00 6.13
C THR A 187 12.63 25.67 7.20
N PHE A 188 12.56 24.40 7.64
CA PHE A 188 11.73 24.00 8.76
C PHE A 188 12.18 24.65 10.07
N ALA A 189 13.49 24.63 10.36
CA ALA A 189 14.06 25.27 11.55
C ALA A 189 13.66 26.75 11.65
N THR A 190 13.80 27.48 10.53
CA THR A 190 13.46 28.91 10.43
C THR A 190 11.98 29.20 10.76
N GLU A 191 11.06 28.34 10.34
CA GLU A 191 9.62 28.48 10.65
C GLU A 191 9.32 28.22 12.13
N THR A 192 9.91 27.17 12.72
CA THR A 192 9.71 26.84 14.14
C THR A 192 10.23 27.94 15.06
N SER A 193 11.41 28.49 14.76
CA SER A 193 12.00 29.59 15.52
C SER A 193 11.18 30.88 15.40
N SER A 194 10.56 31.11 14.23
CA SER A 194 9.64 32.24 14.00
C SER A 194 8.32 32.15 14.79
N LYS A 195 7.81 30.94 15.07
CA LYS A 195 6.55 30.72 15.80
C LYS A 195 6.68 30.73 17.32
N VAL A 196 7.79 30.21 17.86
CA VAL A 196 7.97 30.02 19.32
C VAL A 196 8.26 31.34 20.05
N LYS A 197 8.72 32.38 19.35
CA LYS A 197 9.29 33.59 19.97
C LYS A 197 8.69 34.89 19.41
N LYS A 198 7.38 35.12 19.63
CA LYS A 198 6.75 36.42 19.33
C LYS A 198 7.34 37.61 20.13
N ASP A 199 8.07 37.34 21.22
CA ASP A 199 8.73 38.34 22.08
C ASP A 199 10.26 38.14 22.23
N GLY A 200 10.89 37.27 21.40
CA GLY A 200 12.32 36.95 21.50
C GLY A 200 13.25 37.83 20.64
N SER A 201 14.53 37.91 21.03
CA SER A 201 15.58 38.63 20.29
C SER A 201 15.70 38.10 18.84
N PRO A 202 15.82 38.97 17.81
CA PRO A 202 16.02 38.59 16.40
C PRO A 202 17.26 37.74 16.10
N ALA A 203 18.17 37.56 17.07
CA ALA A 203 19.48 36.92 16.87
C ALA A 203 19.40 35.44 16.45
N ASP A 204 18.50 34.64 17.03
CA ASP A 204 18.44 33.20 16.72
C ASP A 204 17.87 32.92 15.32
N ILE A 205 16.95 33.77 14.83
CA ILE A 205 16.41 33.71 13.46
C ILE A 205 17.50 34.08 12.44
N LEU A 206 18.42 34.97 12.82
CA LEU A 206 19.53 35.40 11.97
C LEU A 206 20.58 34.30 11.81
N ASP A 207 20.85 33.50 12.84
CA ASP A 207 21.79 32.36 12.75
C ASP A 207 21.27 31.27 11.79
N GLU A 208 19.99 30.88 11.89
CA GLU A 208 19.38 29.89 10.99
C GLU A 208 19.32 30.40 9.54
N LEU A 209 19.06 31.69 9.34
CA LEU A 209 19.14 32.32 8.02
C LEU A 209 20.56 32.38 7.47
N THR A 210 21.58 32.46 8.33
CA THR A 210 22.98 32.41 7.90
C THR A 210 23.29 31.06 7.29
N GLU A 211 22.96 29.96 7.99
CA GLU A 211 23.16 28.60 7.46
C GLU A 211 22.41 28.39 6.13
N LEU A 212 21.17 28.90 6.02
CA LEU A 212 20.39 28.81 4.79
C LEU A 212 21.02 29.62 3.65
N THR A 213 21.58 30.80 3.94
CA THR A 213 22.31 31.58 2.92
C THR A 213 23.65 30.96 2.52
N GLU A 214 24.37 30.32 3.44
CA GLU A 214 25.58 29.59 3.10
C GLU A 214 25.27 28.40 2.18
N LEU A 215 24.20 27.65 2.47
CA LEU A 215 23.69 26.62 1.57
C LEU A 215 23.33 27.22 0.21
N ALA A 216 22.59 28.33 0.18
CA ALA A 216 22.21 29.00 -1.06
C ALA A 216 23.43 29.42 -1.89
N LYS A 217 24.46 30.01 -1.26
CA LYS A 217 25.72 30.38 -1.93
C LYS A 217 26.41 29.15 -2.53
N SER A 218 26.39 28.02 -1.82
CA SER A 218 26.96 26.76 -2.33
C SER A 218 26.16 26.20 -3.51
N VAL A 219 24.83 26.31 -3.49
CA VAL A 219 23.94 25.79 -4.54
C VAL A 219 24.02 26.63 -5.82
N THR A 220 24.12 27.95 -5.70
CA THR A 220 24.12 28.88 -6.85
C THR A 220 25.52 29.27 -7.33
N LYS A 221 26.56 28.60 -6.84
CA LYS A 221 27.94 28.93 -7.22
C LYS A 221 28.18 28.55 -8.68
N ASN A 222 28.73 29.49 -9.45
CA ASN A 222 29.08 29.29 -10.86
C ASN A 222 30.42 28.55 -11.01
N ASP A 223 30.45 27.29 -10.59
CA ASP A 223 31.57 26.37 -10.81
C ASP A 223 31.17 25.25 -11.78
N VAL A 224 32.16 24.59 -12.40
CA VAL A 224 31.92 23.48 -13.36
C VAL A 224 31.25 22.29 -12.67
N ASP A 225 31.51 22.09 -11.38
CA ASP A 225 30.86 21.11 -10.50
C ASP A 225 29.70 21.73 -9.69
N GLY A 226 29.08 22.78 -10.22
CA GLY A 226 27.93 23.44 -9.62
C GLY A 226 26.69 22.54 -9.54
N PHE A 227 25.68 22.96 -8.78
CA PHE A 227 24.46 22.17 -8.59
C PHE A 227 23.71 21.90 -9.91
N GLU A 228 23.65 22.90 -10.80
CA GLU A 228 23.05 22.78 -12.13
C GLU A 228 23.72 21.70 -12.99
N PHE A 229 25.05 21.55 -12.88
CA PHE A 229 25.79 20.51 -13.60
C PHE A 229 25.33 19.11 -13.16
N TYR A 230 25.21 18.87 -11.86
CA TYR A 230 24.71 17.60 -11.35
C TYR A 230 23.25 17.36 -11.73
N LEU A 231 22.41 18.41 -11.78
CA LEU A 231 21.01 18.29 -12.17
C LEU A 231 20.85 17.91 -13.66
N ASN A 232 21.67 18.50 -14.53
CA ASN A 232 21.70 18.16 -15.95
C ASN A 232 22.29 16.76 -16.18
N THR A 233 23.40 16.42 -15.51
CA THR A 233 24.00 15.08 -15.62
C THR A 233 23.06 13.99 -15.13
N PHE A 234 22.29 14.25 -14.07
CA PHE A 234 21.25 13.35 -13.60
C PHE A 234 20.20 13.10 -14.68
N HIS A 235 19.71 14.15 -15.34
CA HIS A 235 18.78 14.04 -16.46
C HIS A 235 19.37 13.26 -17.63
N ASP A 236 20.59 13.58 -18.04
CA ASP A 236 21.28 12.91 -19.15
C ASP A 236 21.38 11.40 -18.91
N VAL A 237 21.72 10.97 -17.70
CA VAL A 237 21.78 9.55 -17.33
C VAL A 237 20.38 8.92 -17.28
N MET A 238 19.36 9.66 -16.83
CA MET A 238 17.96 9.20 -16.81
C MET A 238 17.42 8.88 -18.20
N VAL A 239 17.76 9.70 -19.20
CA VAL A 239 17.32 9.50 -20.60
C VAL A 239 18.32 8.73 -21.46
N GLY A 240 19.49 8.38 -20.91
CA GLY A 240 20.53 7.64 -21.63
C GLY A 240 21.36 8.47 -22.60
N ASN A 241 21.40 9.79 -22.42
CA ASN A 241 22.34 10.69 -23.11
C ASN A 241 23.74 10.63 -22.45
N ASN A 242 24.27 9.41 -22.33
CA ASN A 242 25.57 9.12 -21.73
C ASN A 242 26.43 8.32 -22.71
N LEU A 243 27.66 7.99 -22.30
CA LEU A 243 28.65 7.33 -23.17
C LEU A 243 28.12 6.03 -23.81
N PHE A 244 27.26 5.30 -23.11
CA PHE A 244 26.77 3.99 -23.53
C PHE A 244 25.35 4.02 -24.12
N GLY A 245 24.72 5.18 -24.26
CA GLY A 245 23.34 5.28 -24.75
C GLY A 245 22.34 4.57 -23.83
N ARG A 246 22.65 4.45 -22.53
CA ARG A 246 21.97 3.57 -21.59
C ARG A 246 21.22 4.40 -20.55
N SER A 247 19.89 4.44 -20.65
CA SER A 247 19.05 5.11 -19.65
C SER A 247 19.08 4.37 -18.30
N ALA A 248 19.07 5.13 -17.21
CA ALA A 248 18.92 4.58 -15.86
C ALA A 248 17.61 3.81 -15.71
N LEU A 249 16.53 4.27 -16.38
CA LEU A 249 15.25 3.57 -16.46
C LEU A 249 15.38 2.17 -17.05
N LYS A 250 16.20 2.00 -18.10
CA LYS A 250 16.46 0.68 -18.68
C LYS A 250 17.21 -0.22 -17.72
N THR A 251 18.22 0.30 -17.03
CA THR A 251 18.93 -0.45 -15.99
C THR A 251 18.02 -0.86 -14.85
N ALA A 252 17.18 0.05 -14.34
CA ALA A 252 16.21 -0.27 -13.29
C ALA A 252 15.22 -1.34 -13.75
N SER A 253 14.70 -1.25 -14.98
CA SER A 253 13.80 -2.25 -15.53
C SER A 253 14.43 -3.64 -15.55
N GLU A 254 15.67 -3.78 -16.05
CA GLU A 254 16.36 -5.07 -16.12
C GLU A 254 16.72 -5.64 -14.74
N LEU A 255 16.89 -4.78 -13.73
CA LEU A 255 17.10 -5.23 -12.36
C LEU A 255 15.79 -5.74 -11.74
N ILE A 256 14.69 -5.02 -11.97
CA ILE A 256 13.36 -5.34 -11.42
C ILE A 256 12.76 -6.60 -12.08
N THR A 257 12.96 -6.81 -13.39
CA THR A 257 12.39 -7.95 -14.12
C THR A 257 13.13 -9.28 -13.88
N LYS A 258 14.15 -9.32 -13.00
CA LYS A 258 14.83 -10.57 -12.67
C LYS A 258 13.94 -11.44 -11.79
N GLU A 259 13.86 -12.73 -12.10
CA GLU A 259 13.00 -13.70 -11.41
C GLU A 259 13.19 -13.78 -9.89
N ASN A 260 14.39 -13.43 -9.40
CA ASN A 260 14.70 -13.45 -7.97
C ASN A 260 14.06 -12.30 -7.18
N VAL A 261 13.59 -11.24 -7.85
CA VAL A 261 13.01 -10.06 -7.21
C VAL A 261 11.51 -10.27 -7.00
N LYS A 262 11.14 -10.79 -5.82
CA LYS A 262 9.73 -10.95 -5.41
C LYS A 262 9.27 -9.76 -4.57
N THR A 263 8.53 -8.85 -5.17
CA THR A 263 7.99 -7.64 -4.53
C THR A 263 6.50 -7.53 -4.82
N SER A 264 5.78 -6.75 -4.00
CA SER A 264 4.40 -6.39 -4.31
C SER A 264 4.39 -5.46 -5.53
N GLY A 265 3.34 -5.52 -6.36
CA GLY A 265 3.27 -4.75 -7.60
C GLY A 265 3.80 -5.49 -8.83
N SER A 266 3.47 -4.98 -10.02
CA SER A 266 3.97 -5.53 -11.27
C SER A 266 5.29 -4.85 -11.68
N GLU A 267 5.93 -5.35 -12.74
CA GLU A 267 7.10 -4.68 -13.32
C GLU A 267 6.76 -3.26 -13.80
N VAL A 268 5.60 -3.06 -14.45
CA VAL A 268 5.07 -1.72 -14.79
C VAL A 268 5.03 -0.81 -13.57
N GLY A 269 4.38 -1.23 -12.48
CA GLY A 269 4.27 -0.43 -11.27
C GLY A 269 5.61 -0.11 -10.62
N ASN A 270 6.48 -1.11 -10.48
CA ASN A 270 7.77 -0.96 -9.82
C ASN A 270 8.72 -0.02 -10.58
N VAL A 271 8.78 -0.12 -11.92
CA VAL A 271 9.60 0.79 -12.72
C VAL A 271 8.98 2.20 -12.80
N TYR A 272 7.65 2.30 -12.81
CA TYR A 272 6.96 3.59 -12.73
C TYR A 272 7.18 4.28 -11.37
N ASN A 273 7.19 3.52 -10.26
CA ASN A 273 7.54 4.03 -8.95
C ASN A 273 8.98 4.57 -8.92
N PHE A 274 9.93 3.85 -9.51
CA PHE A 274 11.30 4.34 -9.69
C PHE A 274 11.34 5.67 -10.47
N LEU A 275 10.58 5.79 -11.57
CA LEU A 275 10.46 7.04 -12.32
C LEU A 275 9.88 8.18 -11.46
N ILE A 276 8.83 7.92 -10.67
CA ILE A 276 8.23 8.93 -9.78
C ILE A 276 9.27 9.47 -8.79
N VAL A 277 10.01 8.59 -8.11
CA VAL A 277 10.97 9.01 -7.07
C VAL A 277 12.08 9.89 -7.67
N LEU A 278 12.59 9.54 -8.86
CA LEU A 278 13.68 10.30 -9.48
C LEU A 278 13.23 11.62 -10.09
N THR A 279 12.06 11.63 -10.75
CA THR A 279 11.47 12.88 -11.28
C THR A 279 11.09 13.84 -10.15
N ALA A 280 10.55 13.32 -9.04
CA ALA A 280 10.29 14.08 -7.83
C ALA A 280 11.55 14.72 -7.24
N LEU A 281 12.65 13.95 -7.19
CA LEU A 281 13.95 14.43 -6.72
C LEU A 281 14.45 15.61 -7.56
N GLN A 282 14.35 15.52 -8.90
CA GLN A 282 14.73 16.61 -9.80
C GLN A 282 13.82 17.83 -9.67
N ALA A 283 12.50 17.65 -9.62
CA ALA A 283 11.58 18.78 -9.51
C ALA A 283 11.76 19.52 -8.16
N LYS A 284 12.01 18.81 -7.05
CA LYS A 284 12.45 19.45 -5.79
C LYS A 284 13.79 20.19 -5.93
N ALA A 285 14.73 19.65 -6.69
CA ALA A 285 16.02 20.31 -6.93
C ALA A 285 15.85 21.66 -7.63
N PHE A 286 14.98 21.73 -8.65
CA PHE A 286 14.66 22.98 -9.33
C PHE A 286 13.96 23.99 -8.40
N LEU A 287 13.08 23.52 -7.50
CA LEU A 287 12.48 24.35 -6.46
C LEU A 287 13.54 24.91 -5.51
N THR A 288 14.42 24.07 -4.99
CA THR A 288 15.52 24.46 -4.10
C THR A 288 16.41 25.49 -4.77
N LEU A 289 16.85 25.24 -6.01
CA LEU A 289 17.68 26.15 -6.79
C LEU A 289 17.00 27.52 -6.98
N THR A 290 15.73 27.53 -7.37
CA THR A 290 14.95 28.76 -7.53
C THR A 290 14.87 29.54 -6.22
N THR A 291 14.61 28.84 -5.11
CA THR A 291 14.49 29.49 -3.80
C THR A 291 15.83 30.05 -3.32
N CYS A 292 16.93 29.31 -3.51
CA CYS A 292 18.28 29.77 -3.19
C CYS A 292 18.67 31.02 -3.99
N ARG A 293 18.33 31.08 -5.28
CA ARG A 293 18.56 32.29 -6.09
C ARG A 293 17.79 33.50 -5.56
N LYS A 294 16.51 33.30 -5.22
CA LYS A 294 15.68 34.36 -4.67
C LYS A 294 16.16 34.83 -3.30
N LEU A 295 16.61 33.90 -2.45
CA LEU A 295 17.22 34.15 -1.14
C LEU A 295 18.57 34.91 -1.22
N LEU A 296 19.21 34.94 -2.38
CA LEU A 296 20.44 35.69 -2.60
C LEU A 296 20.22 36.98 -3.41
N GLY A 297 18.97 37.29 -3.79
CA GLY A 297 18.66 38.43 -4.65
C GLY A 297 19.30 38.33 -6.05
N LEU A 298 19.57 37.11 -6.53
CA LEU A 298 20.11 36.90 -7.87
C LEU A 298 19.02 37.08 -8.92
N ALA A 299 19.43 37.31 -10.18
CA ALA A 299 18.48 37.42 -11.29
C ALA A 299 17.58 36.17 -11.39
N ASP A 300 16.29 36.40 -11.55
CA ASP A 300 15.29 35.33 -11.68
C ASP A 300 15.52 34.55 -12.99
N ILE A 301 15.70 33.24 -12.89
CA ILE A 301 15.79 32.32 -14.04
C ILE A 301 14.62 31.36 -13.96
N ASP A 302 13.74 31.39 -14.97
CA ASP A 302 12.58 30.50 -15.03
C ASP A 302 12.97 29.05 -15.35
N TYR A 303 13.32 28.28 -14.32
CA TYR A 303 13.62 26.86 -14.45
C TYR A 303 12.39 26.00 -14.75
N THR A 304 11.17 26.54 -14.76
CA THR A 304 9.97 25.72 -15.00
C THR A 304 9.96 25.12 -16.41
N SER A 305 10.49 25.84 -17.40
CA SER A 305 10.62 25.32 -18.77
C SER A 305 11.59 24.14 -18.83
N ILE A 306 12.77 24.28 -18.22
CA ILE A 306 13.82 23.24 -18.22
C ILE A 306 13.35 22.02 -17.43
N MET A 307 12.77 22.23 -16.24
CA MET A 307 12.19 21.17 -15.42
C MET A 307 11.15 20.36 -16.22
N ASN A 308 10.21 21.03 -16.86
CA ASN A 308 9.18 20.35 -17.65
C ASN A 308 9.77 19.63 -18.86
N GLU A 309 10.76 20.20 -19.53
CA GLU A 309 11.46 19.52 -20.63
C GLU A 309 12.12 18.22 -20.15
N HIS A 310 12.85 18.27 -19.03
CA HIS A 310 13.53 17.11 -18.46
C HIS A 310 12.52 16.00 -18.11
N LEU A 311 11.53 16.33 -17.29
CA LEU A 311 10.52 15.37 -16.83
C LEU A 311 9.71 14.79 -18.01
N ASN A 312 9.37 15.60 -19.02
CA ASN A 312 8.65 15.10 -20.20
C ASN A 312 9.50 14.14 -21.04
N LYS A 313 10.80 14.40 -21.22
CA LYS A 313 11.70 13.48 -21.93
C LYS A 313 11.88 12.16 -21.17
N GLU A 314 11.95 12.19 -19.85
CA GLU A 314 12.05 10.99 -19.02
C GLU A 314 10.76 10.16 -19.07
N LYS A 315 9.59 10.81 -19.06
CA LYS A 315 8.30 10.16 -19.28
C LYS A 315 8.18 9.56 -20.68
N GLU A 316 8.69 10.24 -21.70
CA GLU A 316 8.73 9.75 -23.08
C GLU A 316 9.62 8.50 -23.21
N GLU A 317 10.82 8.55 -22.63
CA GLU A 317 11.76 7.42 -22.59
C GLU A 317 11.10 6.20 -21.91
N PHE A 318 10.46 6.40 -20.75
CA PHE A 318 9.69 5.36 -20.09
C PHE A 318 8.57 4.81 -20.99
N ARG A 319 7.77 5.68 -21.60
CA ARG A 319 6.61 5.31 -22.41
C ARG A 319 6.99 4.49 -23.65
N VAL A 320 8.04 4.89 -24.35
CA VAL A 320 8.39 4.33 -25.67
C VAL A 320 9.34 3.14 -25.54
N ASN A 321 10.39 3.26 -24.73
CA ASN A 321 11.50 2.31 -24.74
C ASN A 321 11.42 1.29 -23.60
N ILE A 322 10.68 1.57 -22.53
CA ILE A 322 10.65 0.75 -21.32
C ILE A 322 9.30 0.05 -21.14
N LEU A 323 8.22 0.82 -21.00
CA LEU A 323 6.87 0.36 -20.66
C LEU A 323 6.33 -0.80 -21.52
N PRO A 324 6.55 -0.85 -22.85
CA PRO A 324 6.05 -1.95 -23.68
C PRO A 324 6.68 -3.31 -23.35
N THR A 325 7.87 -3.31 -22.75
CA THR A 325 8.63 -4.53 -22.43
C THR A 325 8.30 -5.12 -21.06
N LEU A 326 7.59 -4.36 -20.21
CA LEU A 326 7.28 -4.75 -18.84
C LEU A 326 6.02 -5.62 -18.75
N SER A 327 5.97 -6.52 -17.79
CA SER A 327 4.75 -7.22 -17.42
C SER A 327 3.85 -6.38 -16.51
N ASN A 328 2.54 -6.47 -16.76
CA ASN A 328 1.49 -5.95 -15.87
C ASN A 328 0.92 -7.04 -14.93
N THR A 329 1.63 -8.15 -14.78
CA THR A 329 1.28 -9.20 -13.81
C THR A 329 1.92 -8.93 -12.46
N PHE A 330 1.19 -9.14 -11.38
CA PHE A 330 1.69 -9.06 -10.00
C PHE A 330 1.28 -10.32 -9.22
N SER A 331 2.11 -10.72 -8.26
CA SER A 331 1.91 -11.94 -7.46
C SER A 331 2.23 -11.71 -5.98
N ASN A 332 2.04 -12.73 -5.14
CA ASN A 332 2.40 -12.61 -3.73
C ASN A 332 3.92 -12.46 -3.54
N PRO A 333 4.38 -11.47 -2.74
CA PRO A 333 5.80 -11.21 -2.53
C PRO A 333 6.46 -12.26 -1.62
N ASN A 334 5.70 -12.85 -0.71
CA ASN A 334 6.20 -13.73 0.35
C ASN A 334 5.38 -15.02 0.42
N TYR A 335 5.86 -15.97 1.22
CA TYR A 335 5.16 -17.21 1.54
C TYR A 335 5.25 -17.50 3.04
N ALA A 336 4.25 -18.18 3.60
CA ALA A 336 4.26 -18.68 4.96
C ALA A 336 4.01 -20.19 4.97
N LYS A 337 4.77 -20.93 5.78
CA LYS A 337 4.54 -22.37 6.00
C LYS A 337 3.33 -22.53 6.92
N VAL A 338 2.23 -23.08 6.39
CA VAL A 338 0.93 -23.16 7.07
C VAL A 338 0.29 -24.53 6.86
N LYS A 339 -0.51 -24.99 7.84
CA LYS A 339 -1.43 -26.12 7.72
C LYS A 339 -2.85 -25.60 7.66
N GLY A 340 -3.65 -26.18 6.78
CA GLY A 340 -5.06 -25.81 6.64
C GLY A 340 -5.97 -26.88 7.23
N SER A 341 -6.97 -27.29 6.45
CA SER A 341 -7.95 -28.32 6.82
C SER A 341 -8.19 -29.24 5.63
N ASP A 342 -8.51 -30.51 5.85
CA ASP A 342 -8.92 -31.42 4.78
C ASP A 342 -10.44 -31.34 4.52
N GLU A 343 -11.18 -30.50 5.26
CA GLU A 343 -12.61 -30.29 5.09
C GLU A 343 -12.95 -29.50 3.80
N ASP A 344 -14.13 -29.79 3.25
CA ASP A 344 -14.68 -29.05 2.12
C ASP A 344 -15.06 -27.62 2.54
N ALA A 345 -14.73 -26.65 1.70
CA ALA A 345 -14.94 -25.24 1.98
C ALA A 345 -15.28 -24.46 0.70
N LYS A 346 -16.09 -23.42 0.85
CA LYS A 346 -16.40 -22.48 -0.22
C LYS A 346 -16.14 -21.05 0.25
N MET A 347 -15.47 -20.26 -0.58
CA MET A 347 -15.24 -18.84 -0.32
C MET A 347 -15.55 -18.04 -1.58
N ILE A 348 -16.44 -17.06 -1.45
CA ILE A 348 -16.83 -16.17 -2.54
C ILE A 348 -16.30 -14.78 -2.23
N VAL A 349 -15.29 -14.37 -3.00
CA VAL A 349 -14.78 -13.00 -2.98
C VAL A 349 -15.52 -12.23 -4.07
N GLU A 350 -16.48 -11.38 -3.67
CA GLU A 350 -17.38 -10.68 -4.61
C GLU A 350 -17.49 -9.21 -4.24
N ALA A 351 -17.26 -8.36 -5.25
CA ALA A 351 -17.42 -6.93 -5.13
C ALA A 351 -18.92 -6.54 -5.12
N LYS A 352 -19.25 -5.47 -4.41
CA LYS A 352 -20.60 -4.86 -4.46
C LYS A 352 -20.98 -4.47 -5.90
N PRO A 353 -22.29 -4.41 -6.24
CA PRO A 353 -22.73 -3.92 -7.55
C PRO A 353 -22.12 -2.55 -7.90
N GLY A 354 -21.58 -2.44 -9.11
CA GLY A 354 -20.89 -1.24 -9.60
C GLY A 354 -19.46 -1.06 -9.08
N HIS A 355 -18.95 -1.97 -8.25
CA HIS A 355 -17.56 -2.00 -7.79
C HIS A 355 -16.78 -3.09 -8.54
N ALA A 356 -15.45 -2.98 -8.52
CA ALA A 356 -14.51 -3.98 -9.02
C ALA A 356 -13.51 -4.38 -7.93
N LEU A 357 -12.93 -5.57 -8.06
CA LEU A 357 -11.78 -5.98 -7.23
C LEU A 357 -10.53 -5.26 -7.71
N ILE A 358 -9.78 -4.65 -6.79
CA ILE A 358 -8.63 -3.77 -7.11
C ILE A 358 -7.33 -4.16 -6.38
N GLY A 359 -7.39 -5.13 -5.45
CA GLY A 359 -6.21 -5.64 -4.75
C GLY A 359 -6.58 -6.57 -3.59
N PHE A 360 -5.61 -7.34 -3.14
CA PHE A 360 -5.75 -8.27 -2.02
C PHE A 360 -4.53 -8.18 -1.10
N GLU A 361 -4.68 -8.61 0.15
CA GLU A 361 -3.55 -8.81 1.07
C GLU A 361 -3.79 -10.04 1.93
N ILE A 362 -2.83 -10.95 1.98
CA ILE A 362 -2.87 -12.10 2.90
C ILE A 362 -1.91 -11.82 4.05
N SER A 363 -2.45 -11.71 5.26
CA SER A 363 -1.70 -11.52 6.51
C SER A 363 -1.82 -12.75 7.40
N ASN A 364 -0.74 -13.10 8.11
CA ASN A 364 -0.70 -14.25 9.01
C ASN A 364 0.08 -13.92 10.30
N ASP A 365 -0.27 -12.83 10.96
CA ASP A 365 0.39 -12.41 12.21
C ASP A 365 0.07 -13.35 13.39
N SER A 366 -1.10 -13.98 13.37
CA SER A 366 -1.52 -15.03 14.32
C SER A 366 -2.69 -15.87 13.80
N ILE A 367 -3.57 -15.21 13.04
CA ILE A 367 -4.68 -15.83 12.33
C ILE A 367 -4.55 -15.42 10.87
N THR A 368 -4.76 -16.38 9.96
CA THR A 368 -4.78 -16.10 8.53
C THR A 368 -6.00 -15.28 8.16
N VAL A 369 -5.75 -14.13 7.55
CA VAL A 369 -6.77 -13.19 7.08
C VAL A 369 -6.46 -12.78 5.65
N LEU A 370 -7.50 -12.78 4.80
CA LEU A 370 -7.47 -12.21 3.46
C LEU A 370 -8.23 -10.88 3.46
N LYS A 371 -7.52 -9.78 3.25
CA LYS A 371 -8.10 -8.46 2.97
C LYS A 371 -8.36 -8.33 1.48
N VAL A 372 -9.50 -7.78 1.12
CA VAL A 372 -9.92 -7.56 -0.25
C VAL A 372 -10.35 -6.12 -0.42
N TYR A 373 -9.72 -5.41 -1.34
CA TYR A 373 -10.09 -4.04 -1.71
C TYR A 373 -11.08 -4.05 -2.87
N GLU A 374 -12.18 -3.33 -2.69
CA GLU A 374 -13.18 -3.07 -3.71
C GLU A 374 -13.45 -1.56 -3.82
N ALA A 375 -13.72 -1.08 -5.02
CA ALA A 375 -14.12 0.31 -5.25
C ALA A 375 -14.88 0.47 -6.56
N LYS A 376 -15.60 1.58 -6.70
CA LYS A 376 -16.07 2.05 -8.01
C LYS A 376 -14.90 2.56 -8.84
N LEU A 377 -15.09 2.50 -10.14
CA LEU A 377 -14.11 2.99 -11.11
C LEU A 377 -14.55 4.37 -11.64
N LYS A 378 -13.55 5.17 -11.99
CA LYS A 378 -13.65 6.41 -12.76
C LYS A 378 -13.11 6.15 -14.18
N GLN A 379 -13.11 7.17 -15.02
CA GLN A 379 -12.57 7.08 -16.39
C GLN A 379 -11.14 6.55 -16.43
N ASN A 380 -10.82 5.80 -17.49
CA ASN A 380 -9.48 5.24 -17.75
C ASN A 380 -8.94 4.39 -16.59
N TYR A 381 -9.78 3.53 -16.01
CA TYR A 381 -9.43 2.57 -14.94
C TYR A 381 -8.99 3.20 -13.61
N GLN A 382 -9.15 4.51 -13.43
CA GLN A 382 -8.85 5.17 -12.15
C GLN A 382 -9.82 4.70 -11.06
N VAL A 383 -9.35 4.65 -9.82
CA VAL A 383 -10.14 4.20 -8.68
C VAL A 383 -10.80 5.39 -7.96
N ASP A 384 -12.05 5.23 -7.53
CA ASP A 384 -12.73 6.24 -6.72
C ASP A 384 -12.44 6.08 -5.23
N LYS A 385 -11.68 7.03 -4.63
CA LYS A 385 -11.24 6.97 -3.23
C LYS A 385 -12.40 6.97 -2.25
N ASP A 386 -13.48 7.70 -2.58
CA ASP A 386 -14.62 7.89 -1.69
C ASP A 386 -15.49 6.62 -1.62
N SER A 387 -15.32 5.71 -2.58
CA SER A 387 -16.01 4.41 -2.64
C SER A 387 -15.13 3.24 -2.21
N LEU A 388 -13.88 3.49 -1.82
CA LEU A 388 -12.94 2.46 -1.41
C LEU A 388 -13.49 1.74 -0.17
N SER A 389 -13.64 0.42 -0.28
CA SER A 389 -14.11 -0.45 0.79
C SER A 389 -13.18 -1.64 0.91
N GLU A 390 -13.06 -2.16 2.12
CA GLU A 390 -12.27 -3.34 2.43
C GLU A 390 -13.18 -4.41 3.03
N VAL A 391 -13.05 -5.62 2.54
CA VAL A 391 -13.78 -6.80 3.03
C VAL A 391 -12.77 -7.81 3.54
N ILE A 392 -13.04 -8.36 4.71
CA ILE A 392 -12.16 -9.30 5.37
C ILE A 392 -12.74 -10.72 5.27
N TYR A 393 -11.91 -11.67 4.85
CA TYR A 393 -12.24 -13.09 4.78
C TYR A 393 -11.31 -13.87 5.71
N GLY A 394 -11.88 -14.77 6.51
CA GLY A 394 -11.14 -15.73 7.32
C GLY A 394 -10.95 -17.05 6.58
N ASP A 395 -10.17 -17.94 7.19
CA ASP A 395 -10.06 -19.36 6.79
C ASP A 395 -9.45 -19.60 5.40
N MET A 396 -8.69 -18.62 4.88
CA MET A 396 -7.96 -18.76 3.62
C MET A 396 -6.90 -19.87 3.69
N ASP A 397 -6.32 -20.08 4.87
CA ASP A 397 -5.41 -21.19 5.17
C ASP A 397 -6.10 -22.55 5.03
N LYS A 398 -7.30 -22.71 5.59
CA LYS A 398 -8.10 -23.95 5.49
C LYS A 398 -8.48 -24.28 4.04
N LEU A 399 -8.65 -23.25 3.21
CA LEU A 399 -8.96 -23.38 1.79
C LEU A 399 -7.71 -23.70 0.95
N LEU A 400 -6.65 -22.90 1.09
CA LEU A 400 -5.45 -23.02 0.28
C LEU A 400 -4.53 -24.16 0.70
N CYS A 401 -4.56 -24.60 1.96
CA CYS A 401 -3.65 -25.62 2.47
C CYS A 401 -4.42 -26.86 2.96
N PRO A 402 -3.87 -28.07 2.74
CA PRO A 402 -4.32 -29.28 3.43
C PRO A 402 -3.74 -29.36 4.84
N ASP A 403 -4.22 -30.32 5.63
CA ASP A 403 -3.61 -30.68 6.91
C ASP A 403 -2.77 -31.96 6.78
N GLN A 404 -3.42 -33.12 6.61
CA GLN A 404 -2.74 -34.42 6.59
C GLN A 404 -2.86 -35.14 5.25
N SER A 405 -3.74 -34.67 4.36
CA SER A 405 -3.97 -35.30 3.08
C SER A 405 -3.33 -34.56 1.90
N GLU A 406 -3.29 -35.21 0.74
CA GLU A 406 -2.92 -34.51 -0.50
C GLU A 406 -3.98 -33.47 -0.87
N GLN A 407 -3.56 -32.42 -1.58
CA GLN A 407 -4.47 -31.45 -2.18
C GLN A 407 -4.14 -31.27 -3.66
N ILE A 408 -5.19 -31.29 -4.48
CA ILE A 408 -5.11 -31.10 -5.94
C ILE A 408 -5.51 -29.67 -6.25
N TYR A 409 -4.65 -28.94 -6.96
CA TYR A 409 -4.85 -27.54 -7.34
C TYR A 409 -5.06 -27.46 -8.84
N TYR A 410 -6.22 -27.00 -9.28
CA TYR A 410 -6.45 -26.71 -10.69
C TYR A 410 -5.86 -25.36 -11.06
N THR A 411 -4.92 -25.35 -12.00
CA THR A 411 -4.10 -24.19 -12.32
C THR A 411 -4.41 -23.71 -13.74
N ASN A 412 -4.95 -22.49 -13.89
CA ASN A 412 -5.21 -21.85 -15.18
C ASN A 412 -5.05 -20.32 -15.06
N ASN A 413 -4.26 -19.70 -15.92
CA ASN A 413 -4.15 -18.24 -15.91
C ASN A 413 -5.28 -17.62 -16.74
N ILE A 414 -6.37 -17.24 -16.08
CA ILE A 414 -7.53 -16.60 -16.70
C ILE A 414 -7.16 -15.16 -17.10
N VAL A 415 -7.45 -14.77 -18.35
CA VAL A 415 -7.21 -13.42 -18.86
C VAL A 415 -8.42 -12.97 -19.69
N PHE A 416 -9.16 -11.99 -19.19
CA PHE A 416 -10.26 -11.40 -19.92
C PHE A 416 -9.76 -10.37 -20.95
N PRO A 417 -10.55 -10.09 -22.01
CA PRO A 417 -10.25 -9.00 -22.93
C PRO A 417 -10.23 -7.64 -22.24
N ASN A 418 -9.63 -6.64 -22.90
CA ASN A 418 -9.72 -5.24 -22.45
C ASN A 418 -11.19 -4.82 -22.28
N GLU A 419 -11.43 -3.88 -21.36
CA GLU A 419 -12.77 -3.43 -20.93
C GLU A 419 -13.58 -4.46 -20.13
N TYR A 420 -12.95 -5.53 -19.62
CA TYR A 420 -13.55 -6.43 -18.64
C TYR A 420 -12.77 -6.40 -17.33
N VAL A 421 -13.45 -6.05 -16.23
CA VAL A 421 -12.87 -5.97 -14.89
C VAL A 421 -13.42 -7.08 -14.01
N ILE A 422 -12.54 -7.75 -13.26
CA ILE A 422 -12.95 -8.83 -12.35
C ILE A 422 -13.77 -8.25 -11.20
N THR A 423 -14.95 -8.84 -10.98
CA THR A 423 -15.85 -8.46 -9.88
C THR A 423 -16.10 -9.60 -8.91
N LYS A 424 -15.79 -10.86 -9.27
CA LYS A 424 -16.00 -12.02 -8.42
C LYS A 424 -14.98 -13.12 -8.67
N ILE A 425 -14.51 -13.73 -7.60
CA ILE A 425 -13.68 -14.95 -7.58
C ILE A 425 -14.31 -15.93 -6.60
N ASP A 426 -14.86 -17.03 -7.10
CA ASP A 426 -15.46 -18.11 -6.32
C ASP A 426 -14.46 -19.26 -6.20
N PHE A 427 -13.96 -19.51 -4.99
CA PHE A 427 -13.14 -20.67 -4.70
C PHE A 427 -13.99 -21.80 -4.13
N THR A 428 -13.85 -22.98 -4.73
CA THR A 428 -14.52 -24.19 -4.26
C THR A 428 -13.49 -25.27 -3.97
N LYS A 429 -13.37 -25.64 -2.70
CA LYS A 429 -12.61 -26.82 -2.24
C LYS A 429 -13.60 -27.95 -1.96
N LYS A 430 -13.56 -28.97 -2.80
CA LYS A 430 -14.40 -30.16 -2.69
C LYS A 430 -13.55 -31.41 -2.87
N MET A 431 -13.63 -32.36 -1.95
CA MET A 431 -12.92 -33.63 -2.00
C MET A 431 -11.41 -33.47 -2.21
N LYS A 432 -10.77 -32.57 -1.44
CA LYS A 432 -9.33 -32.24 -1.55
C LYS A 432 -8.90 -31.61 -2.88
N THR A 433 -9.86 -31.26 -3.74
CA THR A 433 -9.60 -30.53 -4.99
C THR A 433 -9.98 -29.07 -4.80
N LEU A 434 -9.06 -28.16 -5.10
CA LEU A 434 -9.29 -26.72 -5.09
C LEU A 434 -9.43 -26.21 -6.53
N ARG A 435 -10.57 -25.58 -6.81
CA ARG A 435 -10.88 -24.89 -8.07
C ARG A 435 -11.30 -23.45 -7.81
N TYR A 436 -11.26 -22.63 -8.86
CA TYR A 436 -11.82 -21.29 -8.84
C TYR A 436 -12.55 -20.96 -10.13
N GLU A 437 -13.57 -20.14 -10.00
CA GLU A 437 -14.32 -19.52 -11.10
C GLU A 437 -14.25 -17.99 -10.95
N VAL A 438 -13.95 -17.30 -12.04
CA VAL A 438 -13.77 -15.85 -12.07
C VAL A 438 -14.84 -15.24 -12.95
N THR A 439 -15.52 -14.21 -12.45
CA THR A 439 -16.45 -13.40 -13.23
C THR A 439 -15.88 -12.01 -13.45
N ALA A 440 -15.92 -11.56 -14.71
CA ALA A 440 -15.61 -10.20 -15.09
C ALA A 440 -16.80 -9.52 -15.76
N ASN A 441 -17.03 -8.27 -15.42
CA ASN A 441 -18.08 -7.44 -15.99
C ASN A 441 -17.49 -6.43 -16.96
N PHE A 442 -18.27 -6.05 -17.98
CA PHE A 442 -17.86 -4.99 -18.92
C PHE A 442 -17.77 -3.64 -18.21
N TYR A 443 -16.71 -2.90 -18.50
CA TYR A 443 -16.38 -1.59 -17.97
C TYR A 443 -16.21 -0.60 -19.13
N ASP A 444 -16.90 0.53 -19.06
CA ASP A 444 -16.74 1.61 -20.04
C ASP A 444 -15.64 2.58 -19.60
N SER A 445 -14.52 2.56 -20.32
CA SER A 445 -13.36 3.41 -20.08
C SER A 445 -13.64 4.92 -20.16
N SER A 446 -14.69 5.32 -20.88
CA SER A 446 -15.08 6.72 -21.08
C SER A 446 -15.97 7.27 -19.97
N THR A 447 -16.75 6.43 -19.28
CA THR A 447 -17.69 6.88 -18.24
C THR A 447 -17.26 6.46 -16.84
N GLY A 448 -16.57 5.32 -16.70
CA GLY A 448 -16.27 4.70 -15.41
C GLY A 448 -17.31 3.67 -14.95
N GLU A 449 -18.40 3.49 -15.69
CA GLU A 449 -19.49 2.59 -15.28
C GLU A 449 -19.20 1.12 -15.59
N ILE A 450 -19.69 0.23 -14.72
CA ILE A 450 -19.61 -1.23 -14.89
C ILE A 450 -21.00 -1.76 -15.23
N ASP A 451 -21.15 -2.36 -16.42
CA ASP A 451 -22.40 -2.95 -16.89
C ASP A 451 -22.62 -4.34 -16.27
N LEU A 452 -23.59 -4.42 -15.36
CA LEU A 452 -23.91 -5.65 -14.64
C LEU A 452 -24.58 -6.73 -15.51
N ASN A 453 -25.02 -6.40 -16.73
CA ASN A 453 -25.67 -7.36 -17.64
C ASN A 453 -24.68 -8.04 -18.58
N LYS A 454 -23.51 -7.44 -18.83
CA LYS A 454 -22.48 -7.98 -19.71
C LYS A 454 -21.37 -8.65 -18.89
N LYS A 455 -21.59 -9.93 -18.57
CA LYS A 455 -20.65 -10.74 -17.79
C LYS A 455 -19.94 -11.78 -18.65
N LYS A 456 -18.70 -12.08 -18.30
CA LYS A 456 -17.95 -13.25 -18.78
C LYS A 456 -17.47 -14.04 -17.58
N VAL A 457 -17.52 -15.37 -17.71
CA VAL A 457 -17.15 -16.31 -16.64
C VAL A 457 -16.17 -17.31 -17.22
N GLU A 458 -15.07 -17.52 -16.52
CA GLU A 458 -14.05 -18.52 -16.84
C GLU A 458 -13.65 -19.25 -15.56
N SER A 459 -13.24 -20.51 -15.66
CA SER A 459 -12.88 -21.34 -14.51
C SER A 459 -11.50 -21.99 -14.67
N SER A 460 -10.96 -22.51 -13.58
CA SER A 460 -9.78 -23.36 -13.66
C SER A 460 -10.11 -24.66 -14.40
N GLU A 461 -9.45 -24.88 -15.55
CA GLU A 461 -9.79 -25.92 -16.53
C GLU A 461 -9.31 -27.34 -16.09
N ALA A 462 -8.82 -28.16 -17.04
CA ALA A 462 -8.44 -29.55 -16.81
C ALA A 462 -7.02 -29.71 -16.26
N GLU A 463 -6.14 -28.72 -16.41
CA GLU A 463 -4.77 -28.80 -15.88
C GLU A 463 -4.76 -28.68 -14.36
N TYR A 464 -4.09 -29.62 -13.71
CA TYR A 464 -3.95 -29.65 -12.25
C TYR A 464 -2.53 -30.04 -11.82
N ARG A 465 -2.21 -29.68 -10.59
CA ARG A 465 -1.01 -30.06 -9.86
C ARG A 465 -1.40 -30.69 -8.54
N THR A 466 -0.64 -31.68 -8.09
CA THR A 466 -0.94 -32.39 -6.84
C THR A 466 0.17 -32.16 -5.83
N LEU A 467 -0.18 -31.56 -4.69
CA LEU A 467 0.73 -31.52 -3.55
C LEU A 467 0.44 -32.73 -2.65
N SER A 468 1.43 -33.62 -2.51
CA SER A 468 1.33 -34.80 -1.67
C SER A 468 1.19 -34.44 -0.18
N ALA A 469 0.60 -35.35 0.59
CA ALA A 469 0.51 -35.25 2.04
C ALA A 469 1.91 -35.06 2.67
N ASN A 470 2.04 -34.11 3.59
CA ASN A 470 3.28 -33.86 4.33
C ASN A 470 2.99 -33.20 5.68
N ASP A 471 3.61 -33.71 6.74
CA ASP A 471 3.46 -33.23 8.11
C ASP A 471 3.95 -31.79 8.33
N ASP A 472 4.76 -31.25 7.42
CA ASP A 472 5.32 -29.91 7.48
C ASP A 472 4.33 -28.82 6.97
N GLY A 473 3.24 -29.19 6.28
CA GLY A 473 2.33 -28.21 5.68
C GLY A 473 2.77 -27.72 4.30
N VAL A 474 2.23 -26.57 3.89
CA VAL A 474 2.39 -25.98 2.54
C VAL A 474 2.76 -24.50 2.65
N TYR A 475 3.51 -23.98 1.68
CA TYR A 475 3.86 -22.57 1.64
C TYR A 475 2.74 -21.76 0.97
N MET A 476 1.85 -21.25 1.82
CA MET A 476 0.74 -20.37 1.43
C MET A 476 1.26 -19.01 0.96
N PRO A 477 0.62 -18.37 -0.05
CA PRO A 477 0.92 -16.99 -0.42
C PRO A 477 0.73 -16.02 0.75
N LEU A 478 1.64 -15.05 0.90
CA LEU A 478 1.61 -14.03 1.95
C LEU A 478 2.00 -12.65 1.39
N GLY A 479 1.42 -11.61 1.97
CA GLY A 479 1.69 -10.20 1.66
C GLY A 479 0.64 -9.57 0.75
N VAL A 480 0.94 -8.35 0.30
CA VAL A 480 0.07 -7.56 -0.57
C VAL A 480 0.12 -8.10 -2.00
N ILE A 481 -1.01 -8.61 -2.48
CA ILE A 481 -1.24 -9.06 -3.86
C ILE A 481 -2.06 -7.97 -4.54
N SER A 482 -1.37 -6.89 -4.88
CA SER A 482 -1.92 -5.73 -5.58
C SER A 482 -0.86 -5.17 -6.50
N GLU A 483 -1.30 -4.38 -7.46
CA GLU A 483 -0.44 -3.41 -8.11
C GLU A 483 0.08 -2.36 -7.09
N THR A 484 1.23 -1.72 -7.39
CA THR A 484 1.81 -0.59 -6.62
C THR A 484 0.80 0.51 -6.33
N PHE A 485 -0.09 0.78 -7.29
CA PHE A 485 -1.26 1.61 -7.15
C PHE A 485 -2.50 0.75 -7.42
N LEU A 486 -3.53 0.85 -6.58
CA LEU A 486 -4.78 0.13 -6.72
C LEU A 486 -5.37 0.38 -8.12
N THR A 487 -5.56 -0.71 -8.86
CA THR A 487 -6.10 -0.70 -10.23
C THR A 487 -7.00 -1.91 -10.43
N PRO A 488 -8.01 -1.82 -11.30
CA PRO A 488 -8.86 -2.97 -11.59
C PRO A 488 -8.06 -4.10 -12.22
N ILE A 489 -8.50 -5.32 -11.92
CA ILE A 489 -7.84 -6.56 -12.30
C ILE A 489 -8.54 -7.16 -13.53
N ASN A 490 -7.77 -7.64 -14.52
CA ASN A 490 -8.31 -8.27 -15.75
C ASN A 490 -7.99 -9.75 -15.90
N GLY A 491 -7.13 -10.28 -15.04
CA GLY A 491 -6.73 -11.69 -15.07
C GLY A 491 -6.36 -12.17 -13.69
N PHE A 492 -6.61 -13.45 -13.44
CA PHE A 492 -6.38 -14.11 -12.17
C PHE A 492 -5.96 -15.56 -12.40
N GLY A 493 -4.99 -16.05 -11.64
CA GLY A 493 -4.54 -17.42 -11.70
C GLY A 493 -3.94 -17.87 -10.38
N LEU A 494 -4.09 -19.16 -10.12
CA LEU A 494 -3.42 -19.89 -9.04
C LEU A 494 -2.45 -20.89 -9.67
N GLN A 495 -1.21 -20.86 -9.21
CA GLN A 495 -0.16 -21.80 -9.58
C GLN A 495 0.34 -22.54 -8.34
N ALA A 496 0.65 -23.84 -8.49
CA ALA A 496 1.26 -24.65 -7.45
C ALA A 496 2.53 -25.32 -7.99
N ASP A 497 3.64 -25.22 -7.25
CA ASP A 497 4.88 -25.95 -7.55
C ASP A 497 4.99 -27.16 -6.63
N GLU A 498 5.01 -28.35 -7.23
CA GLU A 498 5.04 -29.64 -6.52
C GLU A 498 6.34 -29.87 -5.75
N ASN A 499 7.47 -29.36 -6.26
CA ASN A 499 8.78 -29.60 -5.67
C ASN A 499 9.02 -28.70 -4.46
N SER A 500 8.72 -27.41 -4.61
CA SER A 500 8.91 -26.41 -3.55
C SER A 500 7.70 -26.29 -2.63
N ARG A 501 6.56 -26.91 -2.99
CA ARG A 501 5.26 -26.82 -2.29
C ARG A 501 4.78 -25.37 -2.14
N LEU A 502 5.11 -24.51 -3.10
CA LEU A 502 4.71 -23.10 -3.12
C LEU A 502 3.37 -22.95 -3.84
N ILE A 503 2.45 -22.19 -3.24
CA ILE A 503 1.22 -21.73 -3.88
C ILE A 503 1.39 -20.25 -4.22
N THR A 504 1.18 -19.89 -5.48
CA THR A 504 1.32 -18.51 -5.96
C THR A 504 0.01 -18.03 -6.57
N LEU A 505 -0.47 -16.87 -6.11
CA LEU A 505 -1.59 -16.16 -6.73
C LEU A 505 -1.03 -15.09 -7.65
N THR A 506 -1.45 -15.09 -8.91
CA THR A 506 -1.00 -14.14 -9.91
C THR A 506 -2.21 -13.41 -10.49
N CYS A 507 -2.14 -12.09 -10.51
CA CYS A 507 -3.16 -11.21 -11.07
C CYS A 507 -2.55 -10.35 -12.18
N LYS A 508 -3.41 -9.73 -13.00
CA LYS A 508 -2.97 -8.83 -14.08
C LYS A 508 -3.72 -7.49 -14.00
N SER A 509 -2.97 -6.38 -13.97
CA SER A 509 -3.48 -5.02 -13.75
C SER A 509 -3.77 -4.27 -15.05
N TYR A 510 -4.56 -3.20 -14.97
CA TYR A 510 -4.75 -2.19 -16.03
C TYR A 510 -3.85 -0.95 -15.87
N LEU A 511 -2.75 -1.05 -15.12
CA LEU A 511 -1.91 0.12 -14.83
C LEU A 511 -1.30 0.73 -16.11
N ARG A 512 -0.91 -0.10 -17.08
CA ARG A 512 -0.37 0.39 -18.37
C ARG A 512 -1.38 1.30 -19.07
N GLU A 513 -2.62 0.84 -19.22
CA GLU A 513 -3.70 1.57 -19.88
C GLU A 513 -4.03 2.87 -19.15
N LEU A 514 -4.09 2.83 -17.82
CA LEU A 514 -4.29 4.01 -16.98
C LEU A 514 -3.18 5.04 -17.22
N LEU A 515 -1.90 4.64 -17.09
CA LEU A 515 -0.75 5.54 -17.24
C LEU A 515 -0.68 6.18 -18.63
N LEU A 516 -0.95 5.41 -19.68
CA LEU A 516 -0.96 5.91 -21.06
C LEU A 516 -2.08 6.94 -21.28
N ALA A 517 -3.25 6.71 -20.69
CA ALA A 517 -4.40 7.60 -20.84
C ALA A 517 -4.29 8.88 -19.99
N THR A 518 -3.58 8.84 -18.87
CA THR A 518 -3.46 9.95 -17.91
C THR A 518 -2.05 10.54 -17.84
N ASP A 519 -1.18 10.05 -16.97
CA ASP A 519 0.06 10.73 -16.59
C ASP A 519 1.03 10.81 -17.77
N LEU A 520 1.25 9.72 -18.51
CA LEU A 520 2.17 9.71 -19.67
C LEU A 520 1.65 10.52 -20.87
N SER A 521 0.42 11.05 -20.76
CA SER A 521 -0.20 12.01 -21.68
C SER A 521 -0.35 13.42 -21.06
N ASN A 522 0.26 13.68 -19.91
CA ASN A 522 0.20 14.94 -19.16
C ASN A 522 -1.22 15.40 -18.86
N LYS A 523 -2.07 14.47 -18.41
CA LYS A 523 -3.43 14.76 -17.94
C LYS A 523 -3.57 14.51 -16.44
N GLU A 524 -4.66 15.02 -15.88
CA GLU A 524 -5.05 14.76 -14.49
C GLU A 524 -5.04 13.25 -14.22
N THR A 525 -4.33 12.87 -13.17
CA THR A 525 -4.09 11.48 -12.80
C THR A 525 -4.50 11.31 -11.34
N LYS A 526 -5.17 10.21 -11.03
CA LYS A 526 -5.61 9.88 -9.67
C LYS A 526 -5.26 8.44 -9.38
N LEU A 527 -4.17 8.25 -8.65
CA LEU A 527 -3.68 6.94 -8.22
C LEU A 527 -3.90 6.81 -6.71
N ILE A 528 -4.28 5.62 -6.25
CA ILE A 528 -4.42 5.31 -4.84
C ILE A 528 -3.41 4.22 -4.51
N VAL A 529 -2.68 4.39 -3.43
CA VAL A 529 -1.74 3.39 -2.92
C VAL A 529 -2.50 2.37 -2.06
N PRO A 530 -2.16 1.06 -2.11
CA PRO A 530 -2.71 0.08 -1.18
C PRO A 530 -2.50 0.50 0.28
N PRO A 531 -3.57 0.66 1.09
CA PRO A 531 -3.44 1.01 2.49
C PRO A 531 -2.60 -0.03 3.25
N SER A 532 -1.67 0.42 4.09
CA SER A 532 -0.84 -0.50 4.90
C SER A 532 -1.56 -1.03 6.14
N GLY A 533 -2.68 -0.42 6.51
CA GLY A 533 -3.51 -0.79 7.65
C GLY A 533 -4.89 -1.31 7.22
N PHE A 534 -5.69 -1.72 8.21
CA PHE A 534 -7.07 -2.17 7.98
C PHE A 534 -8.03 -0.98 7.96
N ILE A 535 -8.51 -0.59 6.79
CA ILE A 535 -9.48 0.51 6.65
C ILE A 535 -10.89 0.09 7.10
N SER A 536 -11.16 -1.22 7.17
CA SER A 536 -12.42 -1.78 7.68
C SER A 536 -12.50 -1.84 9.22
N ASN A 537 -11.47 -1.36 9.92
CA ASN A 537 -11.45 -1.32 11.38
C ASN A 537 -12.61 -0.48 11.94
N ILE A 538 -13.45 -1.08 12.78
CA ILE A 538 -14.58 -0.37 13.41
C ILE A 538 -14.15 0.51 14.59
N VAL A 539 -12.97 0.24 15.15
CA VAL A 539 -12.35 1.01 16.24
C VAL A 539 -11.75 2.28 15.64
N GLU A 540 -12.43 3.40 15.87
CA GLU A 540 -11.91 4.72 15.49
C GLU A 540 -10.73 5.10 16.38
N ASN A 541 -9.73 5.77 15.80
CA ASN A 541 -8.47 6.13 16.46
C ASN A 541 -7.81 4.92 17.17
N GLY A 542 -7.79 3.75 16.54
CA GLY A 542 -7.22 2.54 17.13
C GLY A 542 -5.69 2.57 17.31
N SER A 543 -4.99 3.38 16.50
CA SER A 543 -3.52 3.58 16.54
C SER A 543 -3.09 4.78 17.41
N ILE A 544 -4.05 5.47 18.03
CA ILE A 544 -3.80 6.54 19.03
C ILE A 544 -2.90 7.68 18.50
N GLU A 545 -2.95 8.01 17.22
CA GLU A 545 -2.06 9.02 16.64
C GLU A 545 -2.55 10.46 16.85
N GLU A 546 -3.84 10.65 17.15
CA GLU A 546 -4.39 11.97 17.45
C GLU A 546 -3.90 12.51 18.81
N ASP A 547 -3.74 13.83 18.95
CA ASP A 547 -3.38 14.46 20.23
C ASP A 547 -4.53 14.44 21.25
N ASN A 548 -5.76 14.26 20.77
CA ASN A 548 -6.94 14.19 21.60
C ASN A 548 -7.32 12.72 21.86
N LEU A 549 -8.01 12.49 22.99
CA LEU A 549 -8.51 11.16 23.36
C LEU A 549 -9.77 10.76 22.60
N GLU A 550 -10.46 11.65 21.89
CA GLU A 550 -11.66 11.27 21.15
C GLU A 550 -11.29 10.21 20.10
N PRO A 551 -12.13 9.18 19.91
CA PRO A 551 -13.43 8.91 20.53
C PRO A 551 -13.35 8.11 21.84
N TRP A 552 -12.15 7.80 22.33
CA TRP A 552 -11.92 7.11 23.60
C TRP A 552 -12.24 8.01 24.81
N LYS A 553 -12.76 7.40 25.88
CA LYS A 553 -13.15 8.11 27.11
C LYS A 553 -12.51 7.47 28.32
N ALA A 554 -11.68 8.26 29.02
CA ALA A 554 -11.13 7.87 30.30
C ALA A 554 -12.17 8.08 31.41
N ASN A 555 -12.29 7.13 32.32
CA ASN A 555 -13.22 7.23 33.46
C ASN A 555 -12.68 8.06 34.63
N ASN A 556 -11.36 8.22 34.75
CA ASN A 556 -10.70 8.96 35.82
C ASN A 556 -9.29 9.45 35.39
N LYS A 557 -8.59 10.14 36.28
CA LYS A 557 -7.26 10.74 36.01
C LYS A 557 -6.10 9.73 35.93
N ASN A 558 -6.32 8.48 36.33
CA ASN A 558 -5.31 7.41 36.29
C ASN A 558 -5.29 6.70 34.92
N ALA A 559 -6.02 7.23 33.94
CA ALA A 559 -6.10 6.75 32.57
C ALA A 559 -5.90 7.92 31.59
N TYR A 560 -4.88 7.86 30.75
CA TYR A 560 -4.48 8.95 29.85
C TYR A 560 -3.63 8.44 28.66
N VAL A 561 -3.29 9.34 27.73
CA VAL A 561 -2.40 9.03 26.60
C VAL A 561 -0.95 9.26 26.99
N ASP A 562 -0.16 8.19 27.03
CA ASP A 562 1.29 8.26 27.18
C ASP A 562 1.93 8.50 25.82
N HIS A 563 2.63 9.64 25.66
CA HIS A 563 3.19 10.08 24.39
C HIS A 563 4.52 9.40 24.02
N THR A 564 5.08 8.64 24.95
CA THR A 564 6.33 7.89 24.77
C THR A 564 6.15 6.39 24.93
N GLY A 565 4.95 5.99 25.36
CA GLY A 565 4.66 4.64 25.83
C GLY A 565 4.38 3.65 24.73
N GLY A 566 4.04 4.05 23.51
CA GLY A 566 3.62 3.18 22.40
C GLY A 566 4.75 2.48 21.65
N VAL A 567 4.38 1.68 20.65
CA VAL A 567 5.31 0.90 19.83
C VAL A 567 6.27 1.85 19.11
N ASN A 568 7.58 1.68 19.25
CA ASN A 568 8.61 2.57 18.67
C ASN A 568 8.51 4.05 19.12
N GLY A 569 7.91 4.32 20.28
CA GLY A 569 7.76 5.68 20.81
C GLY A 569 6.58 6.44 20.21
N THR A 570 5.58 5.73 19.67
CA THR A 570 4.26 6.30 19.38
C THR A 570 3.49 6.57 20.67
N LYS A 571 2.30 7.15 20.55
CA LYS A 571 1.39 7.34 21.67
C LYS A 571 0.70 6.01 22.00
N ALA A 572 0.32 5.82 23.27
CA ALA A 572 -0.47 4.66 23.70
C ALA A 572 -1.45 5.03 24.81
N LEU A 573 -2.51 4.24 24.93
CA LEU A 573 -3.43 4.31 26.06
C LEU A 573 -2.77 3.70 27.29
N TYR A 574 -2.66 4.48 28.38
CA TYR A 574 -2.14 4.01 29.67
C TYR A 574 -3.25 3.94 30.71
N VAL A 575 -3.24 2.87 31.51
CA VAL A 575 -4.18 2.64 32.60
C VAL A 575 -3.46 2.16 33.87
N HIS A 576 -3.90 2.68 35.02
CA HIS A 576 -3.39 2.31 36.34
C HIS A 576 -4.49 2.28 37.41
N LYS A 577 -4.34 1.43 38.43
CA LYS A 577 -5.31 1.25 39.52
C LYS A 577 -6.72 0.90 39.01
N ASP A 578 -7.67 1.80 39.21
CA ASP A 578 -9.07 1.72 38.81
C ASP A 578 -9.36 2.49 37.50
N GLY A 579 -8.31 3.07 36.90
CA GLY A 579 -8.36 3.73 35.60
C GLY A 579 -8.77 2.76 34.50
N GLY A 580 -9.70 3.21 33.66
CA GLY A 580 -10.15 2.50 32.48
C GLY A 580 -10.47 3.47 31.35
N ILE A 581 -10.23 3.01 30.13
CA ILE A 581 -10.51 3.75 28.90
C ILE A 581 -11.48 2.92 28.09
N SER A 582 -12.56 3.55 27.61
CA SER A 582 -13.57 2.86 26.82
C SER A 582 -13.97 3.62 25.57
N GLN A 583 -14.46 2.87 24.58
CA GLN A 583 -15.01 3.40 23.34
C GLN A 583 -16.30 2.65 23.00
N PHE A 584 -17.34 3.41 22.64
CA PHE A 584 -18.59 2.82 22.16
C PHE A 584 -18.42 2.34 20.72
N ILE A 585 -18.76 1.07 20.46
CA ILE A 585 -18.69 0.49 19.11
C ILE A 585 -19.91 -0.38 18.75
N GLY A 586 -20.94 -0.37 19.62
CA GLY A 586 -22.09 -1.26 19.51
C GLY A 586 -22.96 -1.04 18.27
N ASP A 587 -23.01 0.19 17.74
CA ASP A 587 -23.73 0.55 16.52
C ASP A 587 -23.07 0.07 15.23
N LYS A 588 -21.77 -0.27 15.28
CA LYS A 588 -20.99 -0.78 14.15
C LYS A 588 -20.92 -2.32 14.10
N LEU A 589 -21.35 -3.00 15.17
CA LEU A 589 -21.36 -4.45 15.25
C LEU A 589 -22.65 -5.04 14.68
N LYS A 590 -22.56 -6.24 14.10
CA LYS A 590 -23.70 -7.04 13.63
C LYS A 590 -23.90 -8.26 14.53
N PRO A 591 -25.16 -8.68 14.80
CA PRO A 591 -25.44 -9.78 15.71
C PRO A 591 -25.04 -11.13 15.12
N LYS A 592 -24.60 -12.07 15.97
CA LYS A 592 -24.17 -13.43 15.59
C LYS A 592 -23.17 -13.47 14.42
N THR A 593 -22.33 -12.45 14.32
CA THR A 593 -21.33 -12.30 13.27
C THR A 593 -19.95 -12.52 13.87
N GLU A 594 -19.06 -13.16 13.12
CA GLU A 594 -17.69 -13.43 13.56
C GLU A 594 -16.82 -12.19 13.31
N TYR A 595 -15.96 -11.88 14.27
CA TYR A 595 -15.04 -10.76 14.22
C TYR A 595 -13.63 -11.22 14.62
N VAL A 596 -12.62 -10.51 14.11
CA VAL A 596 -11.25 -10.55 14.64
C VAL A 596 -11.07 -9.35 15.57
N ILE A 597 -10.43 -9.57 16.72
CA ILE A 597 -9.86 -8.50 17.55
C ILE A 597 -8.34 -8.66 17.59
N GLN A 598 -7.63 -7.56 17.34
CA GLN A 598 -6.17 -7.47 17.45
C GLN A 598 -5.80 -6.20 18.22
N TYR A 599 -4.77 -6.30 19.06
CA TYR A 599 -4.21 -5.16 19.80
C TYR A 599 -2.78 -5.46 20.24
N THR A 600 -1.99 -4.41 20.46
CA THR A 600 -0.61 -4.50 20.94
C THR A 600 -0.52 -3.90 22.33
N VAL A 601 -0.12 -4.70 23.32
CA VAL A 601 -0.22 -4.35 24.73
C VAL A 601 1.04 -4.72 25.51
N LYS A 602 1.28 -3.98 26.61
CA LYS A 602 2.37 -4.18 27.56
C LYS A 602 1.84 -4.05 28.99
N GLY A 603 2.50 -4.72 29.95
CA GLY A 603 2.15 -4.72 31.36
C GLY A 603 1.11 -5.80 31.67
N LYS A 604 0.12 -5.47 32.50
CA LYS A 604 -0.97 -6.38 32.87
C LYS A 604 -2.34 -5.84 32.44
N PRO A 605 -2.63 -5.85 31.13
CA PRO A 605 -3.88 -5.36 30.58
C PRO A 605 -5.05 -6.29 30.92
N SER A 606 -6.23 -5.70 30.92
CA SER A 606 -7.53 -6.36 31.07
C SER A 606 -8.44 -5.75 30.01
N ILE A 607 -8.67 -6.51 28.92
CA ILE A 607 -9.42 -6.02 27.75
C ILE A 607 -10.75 -6.74 27.68
N HIS A 608 -11.82 -5.96 27.55
CA HIS A 608 -13.18 -6.45 27.48
C HIS A 608 -13.93 -5.84 26.31
N LEU A 609 -14.69 -6.68 25.60
CA LEU A 609 -15.80 -6.24 24.77
C LEU A 609 -17.08 -6.61 25.50
N LYS A 610 -17.70 -5.63 26.16
CA LYS A 610 -18.78 -5.85 27.11
C LYS A 610 -19.98 -4.99 26.79
N ASP A 611 -21.17 -5.58 26.90
CA ASP A 611 -22.43 -4.86 26.90
C ASP A 611 -22.71 -4.30 28.31
N GLU A 612 -22.77 -2.99 28.44
CA GLU A 612 -23.07 -2.32 29.71
C GLU A 612 -24.53 -2.50 30.15
N ASN A 613 -25.47 -2.71 29.21
CA ASN A 613 -26.89 -2.86 29.52
C ASN A 613 -27.22 -4.25 30.07
N THR A 614 -26.65 -5.30 29.47
CA THR A 614 -26.95 -6.69 29.81
C THR A 614 -25.88 -7.33 30.67
N GLY A 615 -24.67 -6.77 30.70
CA GLY A 615 -23.50 -7.35 31.34
C GLY A 615 -22.85 -8.49 30.55
N TYR A 616 -23.35 -8.82 29.36
CA TYR A 616 -22.80 -9.88 28.52
C TYR A 616 -21.38 -9.52 28.04
N ILE A 617 -20.49 -10.52 28.05
CA ILE A 617 -19.09 -10.36 27.64
C ILE A 617 -18.92 -11.12 26.32
N HIS A 618 -18.67 -10.38 25.24
CA HIS A 618 -18.40 -10.95 23.92
C HIS A 618 -16.95 -11.41 23.77
N TYR A 619 -16.04 -10.67 24.42
CA TYR A 619 -14.62 -10.95 24.44
C TYR A 619 -14.04 -10.52 25.79
N GLU A 620 -13.16 -11.35 26.32
CA GLU A 620 -12.40 -11.07 27.54
C GLU A 620 -10.99 -11.61 27.36
N ASP A 621 -10.02 -10.75 27.66
CA ASP A 621 -8.63 -11.13 27.79
C ASP A 621 -8.08 -10.58 29.09
N THR A 622 -7.77 -11.50 29.99
CA THR A 622 -7.24 -11.24 31.32
C THR A 622 -6.12 -12.24 31.62
N ASN A 623 -5.23 -11.85 32.54
CA ASN A 623 -4.13 -12.64 33.10
C ASN A 623 -2.91 -12.73 32.19
N ASN A 624 -2.76 -11.75 31.29
CA ASN A 624 -1.51 -11.55 30.57
C ASN A 624 -0.55 -10.72 31.42
N ASN A 625 0.68 -11.19 31.57
CA ASN A 625 1.77 -10.45 32.19
C ASN A 625 2.89 -10.30 31.16
N LEU A 626 2.92 -9.16 30.49
CA LEU A 626 3.74 -8.91 29.31
C LEU A 626 4.77 -7.83 29.66
N GLU A 627 6.03 -8.23 29.88
CA GLU A 627 7.10 -7.26 30.19
C GLU A 627 7.36 -6.31 29.01
N ASP A 628 7.29 -6.84 27.80
CA ASP A 628 7.41 -6.11 26.54
C ASP A 628 6.08 -6.08 25.78
N TYR A 629 5.99 -5.20 24.77
CA TYR A 629 4.85 -5.18 23.86
C TYR A 629 4.69 -6.51 23.13
N GLN A 630 3.48 -7.06 23.19
CA GLN A 630 3.07 -8.19 22.37
C GLN A 630 1.78 -7.88 21.64
N THR A 631 1.68 -8.33 20.40
CA THR A 631 0.46 -8.27 19.60
C THR A 631 -0.36 -9.53 19.85
N ILE A 632 -1.57 -9.34 20.36
CA ILE A 632 -2.55 -10.41 20.60
C ILE A 632 -3.61 -10.30 19.53
N ASN A 633 -3.99 -11.43 18.93
CA ASN A 633 -5.03 -11.50 17.92
C ASN A 633 -5.90 -12.75 18.17
N LYS A 634 -7.22 -12.57 18.21
CA LYS A 634 -8.22 -13.59 18.52
C LYS A 634 -9.47 -13.41 17.66
N ARG A 635 -10.24 -14.49 17.48
CA ARG A 635 -11.59 -14.44 16.93
C ARG A 635 -12.64 -14.48 18.02
N PHE A 636 -13.76 -13.82 17.81
CA PHE A 636 -14.94 -13.89 18.68
C PHE A 636 -16.22 -13.78 17.85
N THR A 637 -17.36 -14.15 18.46
CA THR A 637 -18.68 -14.01 17.84
C THR A 637 -19.57 -13.15 18.71
N THR A 638 -20.26 -12.21 18.10
CA THR A 638 -21.17 -11.30 18.82
C THR A 638 -22.45 -12.01 19.28
N GLY A 639 -23.08 -11.43 20.31
CA GLY A 639 -24.38 -11.87 20.82
C GLY A 639 -25.55 -11.36 19.97
N THR A 640 -26.72 -11.24 20.61
CA THR A 640 -27.95 -10.77 19.93
C THR A 640 -28.24 -9.30 20.15
N ASP A 641 -28.03 -8.77 21.36
CA ASP A 641 -28.08 -7.33 21.65
C ASP A 641 -26.67 -6.75 21.56
N LEU A 642 -26.57 -5.58 20.93
CA LEU A 642 -25.30 -4.90 20.64
C LEU A 642 -25.34 -3.40 20.97
N LYS A 643 -26.52 -2.85 21.30
CA LYS A 643 -26.70 -1.39 21.43
C LYS A 643 -25.93 -0.77 22.59
N GLY A 644 -25.49 -1.58 23.55
CA GLY A 644 -24.72 -1.16 24.73
C GLY A 644 -23.28 -1.66 24.76
N VAL A 645 -22.71 -2.09 23.62
CA VAL A 645 -21.39 -2.72 23.59
C VAL A 645 -20.25 -1.67 23.51
N TYR A 646 -19.32 -1.80 24.45
CA TYR A 646 -18.10 -0.98 24.54
C TYR A 646 -16.85 -1.86 24.52
N LEU A 647 -15.81 -1.36 23.86
CA LEU A 647 -14.44 -1.83 24.03
C LEU A 647 -13.85 -1.12 25.25
N ILE A 648 -13.28 -1.88 26.19
CA ILE A 648 -12.81 -1.37 27.48
C ILE A 648 -11.39 -1.90 27.74
N LEU A 649 -10.45 -1.00 27.98
CA LEU A 649 -9.11 -1.29 28.48
C LEU A 649 -9.02 -0.89 29.96
N LYS A 650 -8.59 -1.83 30.81
CA LYS A 650 -8.28 -1.62 32.23
C LYS A 650 -6.94 -2.29 32.58
N SER A 651 -6.42 -2.03 33.78
CA SER A 651 -5.35 -2.84 34.34
C SER A 651 -5.89 -3.94 35.25
N GLN A 652 -5.12 -5.01 35.39
CA GLN A 652 -5.44 -6.09 36.32
C GLN A 652 -5.02 -5.74 37.74
N ASN A 653 -5.90 -5.98 38.72
CA ASN A 653 -5.58 -5.86 40.16
C ASN A 653 -4.92 -4.54 40.58
N GLY A 654 -5.12 -3.48 39.81
CA GLY A 654 -4.53 -2.17 40.03
C GLY A 654 -3.08 -1.97 39.60
N ASP A 655 -2.51 -2.90 38.82
CA ASP A 655 -1.21 -2.77 38.16
C ASP A 655 -1.25 -1.70 37.04
N GLU A 656 -0.20 -1.63 36.24
CA GLU A 656 -0.07 -0.75 35.07
C GLU A 656 -0.21 -1.55 33.77
N ALA A 657 -0.81 -0.92 32.76
CA ALA A 657 -0.84 -1.46 31.41
C ALA A 657 -0.87 -0.36 30.35
N TRP A 658 -0.31 -0.68 29.19
CA TRP A 658 -0.37 0.14 27.98
C TRP A 658 -1.01 -0.66 26.85
N GLY A 659 -1.78 0.02 25.99
CA GLY A 659 -2.37 -0.58 24.80
C GLY A 659 -2.41 0.39 23.63
N ASP A 660 -2.18 -0.16 22.44
CA ASP A 660 -2.17 0.55 21.17
C ASP A 660 -2.55 -0.42 20.02
N ASN A 661 -2.81 0.11 18.83
CA ASN A 661 -3.17 -0.63 17.61
C ASN A 661 -4.41 -1.53 17.78
N PHE A 662 -5.47 -1.00 18.40
CA PHE A 662 -6.74 -1.69 18.56
C PHE A 662 -7.48 -1.81 17.23
N ILE A 663 -7.69 -3.04 16.80
CA ILE A 663 -8.29 -3.40 15.51
C ILE A 663 -9.42 -4.40 15.77
N ILE A 664 -10.64 -4.08 15.31
CA ILE A 664 -11.77 -5.01 15.27
C ILE A 664 -12.33 -5.05 13.84
N LEU A 665 -12.40 -6.24 13.26
CA LEU A 665 -12.74 -6.47 11.85
C LEU A 665 -13.88 -7.47 11.74
N GLU A 666 -14.91 -7.13 10.94
CA GLU A 666 -15.97 -8.07 10.59
C GLU A 666 -15.43 -9.12 9.61
N ILE A 667 -15.52 -10.40 9.96
CA ILE A 667 -15.14 -11.48 9.04
C ILE A 667 -16.36 -11.87 8.22
N SER A 668 -16.21 -11.82 6.89
CA SER A 668 -17.22 -12.33 5.97
C SER A 668 -17.43 -13.83 6.23
N PRO A 669 -18.68 -14.27 6.45
CA PRO A 669 -18.97 -15.65 6.80
C PRO A 669 -18.56 -16.58 5.66
N SER A 670 -17.89 -17.68 6.00
CA SER A 670 -17.63 -18.75 5.03
C SER A 670 -18.92 -19.46 4.65
N GLU A 671 -19.08 -19.78 3.37
CA GLU A 671 -20.24 -20.52 2.90
C GLU A 671 -20.01 -22.02 3.12
N LYS A 672 -21.00 -22.68 3.73
CA LYS A 672 -21.02 -24.15 3.75
C LYS A 672 -21.24 -24.65 2.34
N LEU A 673 -20.38 -25.55 1.86
CA LEU A 673 -20.54 -26.18 0.56
C LEU A 673 -21.84 -27.02 0.55
N LEU A 674 -22.83 -26.55 -0.21
CA LEU A 674 -24.06 -27.31 -0.44
C LEU A 674 -23.81 -28.30 -1.58
N SER A 675 -23.70 -29.59 -1.24
CA SER A 675 -23.58 -30.67 -2.22
C SER A 675 -24.93 -31.37 -2.38
N PRO A 676 -25.73 -31.03 -3.41
CA PRO A 676 -27.04 -31.64 -3.62
C PRO A 676 -26.91 -33.14 -3.90
N GLU A 677 -27.88 -33.92 -3.43
CA GLU A 677 -28.00 -35.31 -3.85
C GLU A 677 -28.52 -35.37 -5.28
N LEU A 678 -27.73 -35.91 -6.20
CA LEU A 678 -28.08 -36.00 -7.62
C LEU A 678 -28.82 -37.30 -7.97
N ILE A 679 -28.73 -38.32 -7.11
CA ILE A 679 -29.43 -39.59 -7.28
C ILE A 679 -30.79 -39.55 -6.57
N ASN A 680 -31.85 -39.75 -7.35
CA ASN A 680 -33.21 -39.96 -6.86
C ASN A 680 -33.69 -41.37 -7.19
N THR A 681 -34.24 -42.08 -6.20
CA THR A 681 -34.78 -43.45 -6.33
C THR A 681 -35.87 -43.57 -7.39
N ASN A 682 -36.63 -42.50 -7.68
CA ASN A 682 -37.70 -42.50 -8.67
C ASN A 682 -37.22 -42.35 -10.13
N ASN A 683 -35.94 -42.01 -10.34
CA ASN A 683 -35.41 -41.66 -11.68
C ASN A 683 -34.55 -42.77 -12.30
N TRP A 684 -34.50 -43.95 -11.68
CA TRP A 684 -33.82 -45.11 -12.24
C TRP A 684 -34.62 -45.72 -13.40
N THR A 685 -33.96 -45.86 -14.53
CA THR A 685 -34.46 -46.59 -15.70
C THR A 685 -33.90 -48.01 -15.67
N SER A 686 -34.78 -48.99 -15.54
CA SER A 686 -34.43 -50.41 -15.53
C SER A 686 -34.54 -51.06 -16.91
N THR A 687 -33.64 -52.01 -17.18
CA THR A 687 -33.71 -52.89 -18.35
C THR A 687 -33.37 -54.30 -17.93
N GLY A 688 -34.14 -55.30 -18.37
CA GLY A 688 -33.99 -56.69 -17.94
C GLY A 688 -34.55 -56.97 -16.54
N SER A 689 -34.23 -58.13 -15.97
CA SER A 689 -34.75 -58.55 -14.65
C SER A 689 -34.05 -57.80 -13.51
N THR A 690 -34.68 -56.73 -13.03
CA THR A 690 -34.17 -55.86 -11.96
C THR A 690 -35.29 -55.47 -11.01
N ASN A 691 -34.95 -55.02 -9.80
CA ASN A 691 -35.91 -54.51 -8.81
C ASN A 691 -35.31 -53.36 -8.01
N ILE A 692 -36.14 -52.39 -7.65
CA ILE A 692 -35.77 -51.23 -6.83
C ILE A 692 -36.71 -51.23 -5.63
N SER A 693 -36.15 -51.38 -4.43
CA SER A 693 -36.90 -51.45 -3.18
C SER A 693 -36.28 -50.49 -2.17
N GLY A 694 -36.92 -49.31 -2.00
CA GLY A 694 -36.36 -48.23 -1.19
C GLY A 694 -34.98 -47.80 -1.71
N ASN A 695 -33.96 -47.91 -0.85
CA ASN A 695 -32.56 -47.58 -1.17
C ASN A 695 -31.76 -48.77 -1.72
N THR A 696 -32.41 -49.92 -1.98
CA THR A 696 -31.74 -51.12 -2.47
C THR A 696 -32.08 -51.35 -3.94
N LEU A 697 -31.05 -51.44 -4.78
CA LEU A 697 -31.15 -51.72 -6.20
C LEU A 697 -30.63 -53.13 -6.49
N THR A 698 -31.45 -53.97 -7.13
CA THR A 698 -31.16 -55.39 -7.33
C THR A 698 -31.11 -55.75 -8.81
N LEU A 699 -30.05 -56.45 -9.22
CA LEU A 699 -29.91 -57.07 -10.54
C LEU A 699 -30.03 -58.59 -10.37
N TYR A 700 -31.06 -59.21 -10.97
CA TYR A 700 -31.29 -60.65 -10.81
C TYR A 700 -30.40 -61.50 -11.73
N GLN A 701 -30.04 -62.68 -11.22
CA GLN A 701 -29.36 -63.72 -11.97
C GLN A 701 -30.15 -64.13 -13.23
N GLY A 702 -29.44 -64.31 -14.35
CA GLY A 702 -30.03 -64.75 -15.63
C GLY A 702 -30.57 -63.60 -16.51
N GLY A 703 -30.80 -62.41 -15.95
CA GLY A 703 -31.65 -61.38 -16.55
C GLY A 703 -30.99 -60.34 -17.46
N ARG A 704 -29.65 -60.33 -17.57
CA ARG A 704 -28.87 -59.24 -18.21
C ARG A 704 -29.34 -57.85 -17.75
N GLY A 705 -29.58 -57.72 -16.44
CA GLY A 705 -30.15 -56.52 -15.84
C GLY A 705 -29.19 -55.34 -15.88
N ILE A 706 -29.70 -54.15 -16.22
CA ILE A 706 -28.97 -52.88 -16.15
C ILE A 706 -29.88 -51.83 -15.55
N LEU A 707 -29.34 -51.02 -14.64
CA LEU A 707 -30.01 -49.84 -14.11
C LEU A 707 -29.25 -48.59 -14.56
N LYS A 708 -29.95 -47.65 -15.17
CA LYS A 708 -29.38 -46.37 -15.64
C LYS A 708 -30.10 -45.20 -15.02
N GLN A 709 -29.37 -44.16 -14.67
CA GLN A 709 -29.97 -42.90 -14.24
C GLN A 709 -29.19 -41.73 -14.84
N ASN A 710 -29.92 -40.84 -15.52
CA ASN A 710 -29.35 -39.61 -16.06
C ASN A 710 -28.97 -38.67 -14.91
N LEU A 711 -27.86 -37.96 -15.10
CA LEU A 711 -27.29 -37.02 -14.14
C LEU A 711 -27.23 -35.63 -14.77
N GLN A 712 -27.56 -34.62 -13.98
CA GLN A 712 -27.27 -33.23 -14.31
C GLN A 712 -25.99 -32.87 -13.57
N LEU A 713 -24.87 -32.89 -14.30
CA LEU A 713 -23.57 -32.51 -13.79
C LEU A 713 -23.21 -31.14 -14.34
N ASP A 714 -22.43 -30.38 -13.59
CA ASP A 714 -21.89 -29.09 -14.00
C ASP A 714 -20.55 -29.30 -14.72
N SER A 715 -20.16 -28.33 -15.56
CA SER A 715 -18.83 -28.33 -16.19
C SER A 715 -17.74 -28.13 -15.12
N PHE A 716 -16.57 -28.73 -15.33
CA PHE A 716 -15.37 -28.56 -14.48
C PHE A 716 -15.62 -28.72 -12.96
N SER A 717 -16.44 -29.68 -12.58
CA SER A 717 -16.84 -29.94 -11.19
C SER A 717 -16.36 -31.30 -10.70
N THR A 718 -16.17 -31.44 -9.39
CA THR A 718 -15.78 -32.70 -8.74
C THR A 718 -16.98 -33.29 -8.02
N TYR A 719 -17.19 -34.60 -8.16
CA TYR A 719 -18.28 -35.33 -7.52
C TYR A 719 -17.74 -36.56 -6.79
N ARG A 720 -18.50 -37.00 -5.79
CA ARG A 720 -18.24 -38.26 -5.08
C ARG A 720 -19.40 -39.21 -5.32
N VAL A 721 -19.10 -40.39 -5.84
CA VAL A 721 -20.05 -41.51 -5.86
C VAL A 721 -19.82 -42.39 -4.62
N TYR A 722 -20.89 -42.66 -3.88
CA TYR A 722 -20.86 -43.56 -2.72
C TYR A 722 -21.87 -44.69 -2.90
N PHE A 723 -21.47 -45.91 -2.55
CA PHE A 723 -22.35 -47.09 -2.57
C PHE A 723 -21.76 -48.24 -1.77
N SER A 724 -22.64 -49.13 -1.32
CA SER A 724 -22.28 -50.49 -0.88
C SER A 724 -22.81 -51.50 -1.89
N VAL A 725 -22.03 -52.53 -2.21
CA VAL A 725 -22.43 -53.56 -3.18
C VAL A 725 -22.10 -54.97 -2.69
N SER A 726 -23.05 -55.87 -2.86
CA SER A 726 -22.91 -57.31 -2.59
C SER A 726 -23.03 -58.08 -3.90
N GLY A 727 -21.98 -58.82 -4.26
CA GLY A 727 -21.88 -59.58 -5.53
C GLY A 727 -20.89 -58.97 -6.53
N ASP A 728 -20.72 -59.63 -7.68
CA ASP A 728 -19.82 -59.19 -8.77
C ASP A 728 -20.50 -58.09 -9.62
N ALA A 729 -20.09 -56.85 -9.39
CA ALA A 729 -20.75 -55.66 -9.87
C ALA A 729 -19.83 -54.78 -10.72
N ASN A 730 -20.41 -54.04 -11.64
CA ASN A 730 -19.72 -53.04 -12.43
C ASN A 730 -20.48 -51.72 -12.43
N VAL A 731 -19.79 -50.64 -12.07
CA VAL A 731 -20.32 -49.28 -11.97
C VAL A 731 -19.61 -48.41 -12.99
N ARG A 732 -20.38 -47.72 -13.82
CA ARG A 732 -19.86 -46.77 -14.82
C ARG A 732 -20.60 -45.45 -14.76
N ILE A 733 -19.89 -44.35 -14.87
CA ILE A 733 -20.45 -43.00 -15.04
C ILE A 733 -19.88 -42.46 -16.34
N ARG A 734 -20.74 -42.26 -17.33
CA ARG A 734 -20.32 -41.92 -18.70
C ARG A 734 -21.41 -41.15 -19.44
N ASN A 735 -21.03 -40.49 -20.52
CA ASN A 735 -21.95 -40.03 -21.53
C ASN A 735 -21.76 -40.89 -22.81
N SER A 736 -22.26 -40.43 -23.95
CA SER A 736 -22.12 -41.18 -25.20
C SER A 736 -20.67 -41.32 -25.71
N ARG A 737 -19.78 -40.37 -25.37
CA ARG A 737 -18.42 -40.23 -25.93
C ARG A 737 -17.31 -40.40 -24.90
N GLU A 738 -17.55 -40.01 -23.65
CA GLU A 738 -16.59 -39.96 -22.57
C GLU A 738 -17.03 -40.79 -21.37
N VAL A 739 -16.05 -41.33 -20.64
CA VAL A 739 -16.25 -42.07 -19.38
C VAL A 739 -15.55 -41.30 -18.28
N LEU A 740 -16.29 -40.90 -17.24
CA LEU A 740 -15.74 -40.20 -16.07
C LEU A 740 -15.26 -41.17 -15.00
N PHE A 741 -15.93 -42.32 -14.89
CA PHE A 741 -15.60 -43.37 -13.93
C PHE A 741 -16.05 -44.73 -14.44
N GLU A 742 -15.20 -45.75 -14.31
CA GLU A 742 -15.56 -47.15 -14.57
C GLU A 742 -14.75 -48.06 -13.66
N LYS A 743 -15.44 -48.91 -12.89
CA LYS A 743 -14.78 -49.89 -12.03
C LYS A 743 -15.66 -51.12 -11.80
N ARG A 744 -15.03 -52.30 -11.86
CA ARG A 744 -15.64 -53.58 -11.53
C ARG A 744 -15.19 -54.04 -10.14
N TYR A 745 -16.16 -54.43 -9.32
CA TYR A 745 -15.99 -54.93 -7.96
C TYR A 745 -16.35 -56.42 -7.93
N MET A 746 -15.34 -57.29 -8.00
CA MET A 746 -15.53 -58.72 -8.31
C MET A 746 -16.12 -59.57 -7.17
N SER A 747 -15.99 -59.15 -5.91
CA SER A 747 -16.38 -59.94 -4.73
C SER A 747 -17.33 -59.19 -3.78
N GLY A 748 -18.05 -58.18 -4.28
CA GLY A 748 -18.70 -57.18 -3.45
C GLY A 748 -17.69 -56.17 -2.88
N ALA A 749 -18.18 -55.00 -2.51
CA ALA A 749 -17.40 -53.94 -1.90
C ALA A 749 -18.31 -53.11 -1.00
N LYS A 750 -17.90 -52.92 0.24
CA LYS A 750 -18.68 -52.19 1.24
C LYS A 750 -18.16 -50.76 1.36
N ASP A 751 -19.07 -49.81 1.50
CA ASP A 751 -18.79 -48.39 1.77
C ASP A 751 -17.81 -47.77 0.78
N VAL A 752 -17.98 -48.11 -0.51
CA VAL A 752 -17.17 -47.58 -1.59
C VAL A 752 -17.44 -46.10 -1.74
N SER A 753 -16.36 -45.33 -1.90
CA SER A 753 -16.38 -43.90 -2.06
C SER A 753 -15.33 -43.52 -3.09
N GLU A 754 -15.77 -43.15 -4.29
CA GLU A 754 -14.87 -42.84 -5.41
C GLU A 754 -15.12 -41.40 -5.88
N MET A 755 -14.03 -40.70 -6.19
CA MET A 755 -14.06 -39.35 -6.75
C MET A 755 -14.03 -39.43 -8.28
N PHE A 756 -14.81 -38.58 -8.95
CA PHE A 756 -14.71 -38.37 -10.40
C PHE A 756 -14.91 -36.89 -10.73
N THR A 757 -14.41 -36.45 -11.89
CA THR A 757 -14.46 -35.05 -12.33
C THR A 757 -15.12 -34.92 -13.70
N THR A 758 -15.84 -33.83 -13.90
CA THR A 758 -16.32 -33.43 -15.23
C THR A 758 -15.31 -32.55 -15.93
N LYS A 759 -15.38 -32.52 -17.27
CA LYS A 759 -14.57 -31.64 -18.12
C LYS A 759 -15.46 -30.53 -18.68
N PHE A 760 -15.19 -30.09 -19.90
CA PHE A 760 -16.00 -29.12 -20.61
C PHE A 760 -17.41 -29.64 -20.91
N GLU A 761 -17.54 -30.90 -21.37
CA GLU A 761 -18.85 -31.53 -21.60
C GLU A 761 -19.57 -31.74 -20.26
N LYS A 762 -20.84 -31.31 -20.22
CA LYS A 762 -21.75 -31.49 -19.07
C LYS A 762 -23.05 -32.24 -19.41
N ASP A 763 -23.31 -32.44 -20.70
CA ASP A 763 -24.59 -32.95 -21.18
C ASP A 763 -24.62 -34.49 -21.27
N ASN A 764 -25.79 -35.05 -21.01
CA ASN A 764 -26.14 -36.48 -21.22
C ASN A 764 -25.27 -37.49 -20.45
N PHE A 765 -24.74 -37.12 -19.28
CA PHE A 765 -24.12 -38.09 -18.38
C PHE A 765 -25.17 -38.97 -17.70
N TYR A 766 -24.79 -40.23 -17.47
CA TYR A 766 -25.60 -41.17 -16.72
C TYR A 766 -24.70 -42.14 -15.92
N ILE A 767 -25.22 -42.61 -14.78
CA ILE A 767 -24.66 -43.76 -14.06
C ILE A 767 -25.30 -45.04 -14.59
N GLU A 768 -24.50 -46.09 -14.75
CA GLU A 768 -24.90 -47.42 -15.17
C GLU A 768 -24.42 -48.44 -14.14
N LEU A 769 -25.37 -49.14 -13.52
CA LEU A 769 -25.13 -50.28 -12.63
C LEU A 769 -25.42 -51.56 -13.40
N SER A 770 -24.42 -52.43 -13.48
CA SER A 770 -24.46 -53.69 -14.24
C SER A 770 -23.74 -54.82 -13.49
N GLN A 771 -23.96 -56.06 -13.91
CA GLN A 771 -23.19 -57.21 -13.41
C GLN A 771 -21.78 -57.21 -14.02
N GLY A 772 -20.78 -57.68 -13.27
CA GLY A 772 -19.40 -57.74 -13.75
C GLY A 772 -19.15 -58.81 -14.83
N ASN A 773 -19.97 -59.87 -14.87
CA ASN A 773 -19.91 -60.91 -15.91
C ASN A 773 -21.32 -61.29 -16.40
N ASN A 774 -21.45 -61.44 -17.73
CA ASN A 774 -22.69 -61.82 -18.39
C ASN A 774 -22.77 -63.32 -18.74
N LEU A 775 -21.73 -64.12 -18.45
CA LEU A 775 -21.76 -65.59 -18.60
C LEU A 775 -22.74 -66.20 -17.57
N TYR A 776 -23.72 -66.96 -18.06
CA TYR A 776 -24.85 -67.53 -17.30
C TYR A 776 -25.75 -66.48 -16.60
N GLY A 777 -25.69 -65.23 -17.03
CA GLY A 777 -26.50 -64.12 -16.50
C GLY A 777 -26.12 -63.66 -15.09
N GLY A 778 -24.92 -63.99 -14.60
CA GLY A 778 -24.32 -63.49 -13.35
C GLY A 778 -25.04 -63.90 -12.06
N PRO A 779 -24.39 -63.90 -10.88
CA PRO A 779 -25.08 -64.03 -9.60
C PRO A 779 -25.96 -62.80 -9.33
N ILE A 780 -26.91 -62.91 -8.39
CA ILE A 780 -27.69 -61.76 -7.93
C ILE A 780 -26.75 -60.70 -7.34
N VAL A 781 -26.99 -59.43 -7.67
CA VAL A 781 -26.20 -58.29 -7.17
C VAL A 781 -27.14 -57.29 -6.51
N HIS A 782 -26.74 -56.81 -5.35
CA HIS A 782 -27.45 -55.75 -4.63
C HIS A 782 -26.55 -54.54 -4.43
N PHE A 783 -27.03 -53.37 -4.84
CA PHE A 783 -26.44 -52.08 -4.50
C PHE A 783 -27.29 -51.40 -3.44
N TYR A 784 -26.61 -50.75 -2.49
CA TYR A 784 -27.21 -50.06 -1.35
C TYR A 784 -26.65 -48.65 -1.28
N ASP A 785 -27.52 -47.71 -0.92
CA ASP A 785 -27.17 -46.31 -0.63
C ASP A 785 -26.36 -45.62 -1.73
N VAL A 786 -26.68 -45.97 -3.00
CA VAL A 786 -26.06 -45.34 -4.17
C VAL A 786 -26.41 -43.86 -4.18
N SER A 787 -25.38 -43.02 -4.10
CA SER A 787 -25.50 -41.56 -4.04
C SER A 787 -24.40 -40.88 -4.84
N ILE A 788 -24.71 -39.70 -5.37
CA ILE A 788 -23.74 -38.80 -6.01
C ILE A 788 -23.95 -37.40 -5.45
N LYS A 789 -22.89 -36.84 -4.87
CA LYS A 789 -22.88 -35.50 -4.27
C LYS A 789 -21.80 -34.62 -4.85
#